data_AF-A0A7C5G0J2-F1
#
_entry.id   AF-A0A7C5G0J2-F1
#
_cell.length_a   1.000
_cell.length_b   1.000
_cell.length_c   1.000
_cell.angle_alpha   90.00
_cell.angle_beta   90.00
_cell.angle_gamma   90.00
#
_symmetry.space_group_name_H-M   'P 1'
#
loop_
_entity.id
_entity.type
_entity.pdbx_description
1 polymer ?
#
loop_
_entity_poly.entity_id
_entity_poly.type
_entity_poly.pdbx_seq_one_letter_code
_entity_poly.pdbx_strand_id
1 'polypeptide(L)'
;MVHLVFVLSGVALLALSGLPVGLWRNRGSQIVSVVVFALGSLMGLVGTVGTLFYSAPLGFSLPWALPWGQFSIFIDRLSAVFLILVFTLPLLGAIFGLGYWNQKEHGDNGGRLGVFYGLLSAGMALVVLAQDGVLFLLAWEIMALSAYFVASTEDHKMEVRKAGWVYLVATHGGTLLLLAMFTLWRDAAGSFSLVVTPGIVPQRADLIFVLAVLGFGLKAGIMPFHVWLPGAHANAPSHVSAVMSGVMLKMGVYGILRMASLFTLIPPWWGLGILLLGAVSALFGIAFALGQGDLKRILAYSSIENIGIIFMGMGIGLLGKSYGEGALILLGLGGALFHVWNHGLFKSLLFLNSGSIIHATETRNVEQMGGLIKKMPQTAFLFIVGALAISALPPLNGFAGEWLLYLGMFSALSVSGAMEIALAAISAVVLAMVGALAVMVFVRLISTVFLGAPRSETLPPAHDPPLAMLIPPYSIAIVCLFLGLFPWLVLPLLQDAVHTWAPAQTQTLSFTTLMNPLWLTFMGLPLVLFAVVGALWYRHRKRRSVGVPSPNTWDCGYGKPTARMQYTAAGLGQRMVKLFSFILWPSVTPVRLEKPFPENAQFQSTVPDTVLDRLVLPVFEKANRIIPRVYILQQGQTYLYVLYVVIITAFLFIIMGVTA
;
A
#
# COMPACT_ATOMS: atom_id res chain seq x y z
N MET A 1 26.91 4.54 16.43
CA MET A 1 26.10 5.29 17.41
C MET A 1 25.53 6.60 16.87
N VAL A 2 26.33 7.50 16.29
CA VAL A 2 25.84 8.81 15.78
C VAL A 2 24.63 8.69 14.84
N HIS A 3 24.69 7.81 13.84
CA HIS A 3 23.58 7.60 12.90
C HIS A 3 22.28 7.15 13.57
N LEU A 4 22.36 6.28 14.59
CA LEU A 4 21.19 5.86 15.35
C LEU A 4 20.59 7.03 16.14
N VAL A 5 21.41 7.91 16.72
CA VAL A 5 20.96 9.12 17.40
C VAL A 5 20.21 10.05 16.43
N PHE A 6 20.70 10.20 15.20
CA PHE A 6 20.00 10.97 14.16
C PHE A 6 18.63 10.36 13.82
N VAL A 7 18.55 9.03 13.66
CA VAL A 7 17.27 8.34 13.43
C VAL A 7 16.30 8.59 14.59
N LEU A 8 16.73 8.37 15.84
CA LEU A 8 15.87 8.52 17.01
C LEU A 8 15.44 9.95 17.26
N SER A 9 16.34 10.92 17.03
CA SER A 9 16.00 12.34 17.06
C SER A 9 14.98 12.68 15.99
N GLY A 10 15.13 12.10 14.80
CA GLY A 10 14.14 12.20 13.72
C GLY A 10 12.77 11.68 14.13
N VAL A 11 12.70 10.48 14.71
CA VAL A 11 11.45 9.89 15.22
C VAL A 11 10.79 10.76 16.29
N ALA A 12 11.58 11.28 17.25
CA ALA A 12 11.07 12.16 18.29
C ALA A 12 10.50 13.47 17.71
N LEU A 13 11.21 14.10 16.77
CA LEU A 13 10.73 15.31 16.08
C LEU A 13 9.45 15.04 15.27
N LEU A 14 9.35 13.89 14.60
CA LEU A 14 8.11 13.51 13.91
C LEU A 14 6.94 13.38 14.89
N ALA A 15 7.14 12.72 16.04
CA ALA A 15 6.10 12.57 17.05
C ALA A 15 5.61 13.93 17.60
N LEU A 16 6.52 14.89 17.76
CA LEU A 16 6.23 16.23 18.27
C LEU A 16 5.79 17.22 17.19
N SER A 17 5.94 16.88 15.90
CA SER A 17 5.74 17.79 14.77
C SER A 17 4.33 18.39 14.71
N GLY A 18 3.31 17.66 15.16
CA GLY A 18 1.92 18.14 15.15
C GLY A 18 1.50 19.02 16.33
N LEU A 19 2.32 19.13 17.38
CA LEU A 19 2.00 19.93 18.57
C LEU A 19 1.71 21.42 18.26
N PRO A 20 2.47 22.11 17.39
CA PRO A 20 2.19 23.50 17.07
C PRO A 20 0.77 23.71 16.53
N VAL A 21 0.31 22.86 15.61
CA VAL A 21 -1.05 22.97 15.02
C VAL A 21 -2.11 22.55 16.02
N GLY A 22 -1.83 21.56 16.85
CA GLY A 22 -2.73 21.13 17.93
C GLY A 22 -3.06 22.26 18.91
N LEU A 23 -2.07 23.10 19.21
CA LEU A 23 -2.19 24.21 20.17
C LEU A 23 -2.73 25.50 19.55
N TRP A 24 -2.14 25.99 18.46
CA TRP A 24 -2.38 27.36 17.97
C TRP A 24 -3.20 27.47 16.68
N ARG A 25 -3.64 26.34 16.11
CA ARG A 25 -4.66 26.19 15.03
C ARG A 25 -4.69 27.31 13.97
N ASN A 26 -3.52 27.79 13.54
CA ASN A 26 -3.40 28.87 12.55
C ASN A 26 -2.35 28.52 11.48
N ARG A 27 -2.29 29.33 10.42
CA ARG A 27 -1.37 29.06 9.29
C ARG A 27 0.11 29.07 9.69
N GLY A 28 0.51 29.95 10.61
CA GLY A 28 1.89 30.00 11.12
C GLY A 28 2.26 28.70 11.84
N SER A 29 1.37 28.21 12.69
CA SER A 29 1.56 26.94 13.40
C SER A 29 1.64 25.74 12.45
N GLN A 30 0.91 25.75 11.35
CA GLN A 30 0.98 24.73 10.30
C GLN A 30 2.35 24.73 9.60
N ILE A 31 2.89 25.91 9.29
CA ILE A 31 4.22 26.03 8.69
C ILE A 31 5.29 25.52 9.68
N VAL A 32 5.23 25.94 10.94
CA VAL A 32 6.16 25.47 11.98
C VAL A 32 6.09 23.94 12.12
N SER A 33 4.88 23.37 12.12
CA SER A 33 4.68 21.92 12.17
C SER A 33 5.34 21.20 11.00
N VAL A 34 5.18 21.70 9.77
CA VAL A 34 5.84 21.13 8.58
C VAL A 34 7.35 21.30 8.62
N VAL A 35 7.86 22.42 9.17
CA VAL A 35 9.32 22.61 9.35
C VAL A 35 9.88 21.61 10.37
N VAL A 36 9.23 21.41 11.51
CA VAL A 36 9.64 20.40 12.51
C VAL A 36 9.57 19.01 11.90
N PHE A 37 8.52 18.71 11.13
CA PHE A 37 8.39 17.46 10.39
C PHE A 37 9.55 17.27 9.40
N ALA A 38 9.89 18.29 8.62
CA ALA A 38 10.98 18.26 7.65
C ALA A 38 12.33 18.04 8.32
N LEU A 39 12.62 18.72 9.43
CA LEU A 39 13.84 18.49 10.21
C LEU A 39 13.89 17.05 10.74
N GLY A 40 12.79 16.55 11.28
CA GLY A 40 12.68 15.16 11.75
C GLY A 40 12.94 14.14 10.64
N SER A 41 12.30 14.32 9.49
CA SER A 41 12.51 13.49 8.30
C SER A 41 13.93 13.55 7.76
N LEU A 42 14.53 14.73 7.68
CA LEU A 42 15.91 14.89 7.18
C LEU A 42 16.92 14.27 8.14
N MET A 43 16.78 14.47 9.45
CA MET A 43 17.62 13.81 10.45
C MET A 43 17.46 12.28 10.38
N GLY A 44 16.22 11.80 10.27
CA GLY A 44 15.90 10.40 10.06
C GLY A 44 16.60 9.82 8.82
N LEU A 45 16.47 10.48 7.67
CA LEU A 45 17.11 10.06 6.41
C LEU A 45 18.63 10.05 6.50
N VAL A 46 19.24 11.10 7.05
CA VAL A 46 20.71 11.16 7.21
C VAL A 46 21.19 10.02 8.10
N GLY A 47 20.48 9.75 9.20
CA GLY A 47 20.76 8.61 10.07
C GLY A 47 20.63 7.28 9.31
N THR A 48 19.49 7.06 8.64
CA THR A 48 19.20 5.84 7.87
C THR A 48 20.22 5.60 6.75
N VAL A 49 20.50 6.60 5.92
CA VAL A 49 21.48 6.47 4.83
C VAL A 49 22.89 6.20 5.39
N GLY A 50 23.24 6.85 6.50
CA GLY A 50 24.49 6.57 7.19
C GLY A 50 24.65 5.11 7.63
N THR A 51 23.56 4.43 8.01
CA THR A 51 23.60 3.02 8.44
C THR A 51 23.92 2.05 7.32
N LEU A 52 23.72 2.43 6.06
CA LEU A 52 24.00 1.59 4.89
C LEU A 52 25.49 1.31 4.71
N PHE A 53 26.33 2.24 5.15
CA PHE A 53 27.78 2.14 5.06
C PHE A 53 28.41 1.23 6.13
N TYR A 54 27.60 0.72 7.07
CA TYR A 54 28.06 -0.20 8.11
C TYR A 54 27.47 -1.59 7.91
N SER A 55 28.27 -2.62 8.20
CA SER A 55 27.87 -4.03 8.09
C SER A 55 27.18 -4.53 9.35
N ALA A 56 27.58 -4.06 10.53
CA ALA A 56 26.99 -4.45 11.79
C ALA A 56 25.70 -3.64 12.08
N PRO A 57 24.64 -4.29 12.62
CA PRO A 57 23.46 -3.56 13.05
C PRO A 57 23.83 -2.59 14.17
N LEU A 58 23.29 -1.38 14.10
CA LEU A 58 23.50 -0.35 15.11
C LEU A 58 22.30 -0.33 16.05
N GLY A 59 22.54 -0.49 17.35
CA GLY A 59 21.45 -0.52 18.32
C GLY A 59 21.89 -0.54 19.76
N PHE A 60 20.90 -0.51 20.63
CA PHE A 60 21.06 -0.69 22.06
C PHE A 60 19.82 -1.38 22.64
N SER A 61 20.01 -2.00 23.79
CA SER A 61 18.94 -2.57 24.60
C SER A 61 19.00 -1.98 25.99
N LEU A 62 17.88 -1.45 26.47
CA LEU A 62 17.73 -0.95 27.84
C LEU A 62 16.66 -1.77 28.58
N PRO A 63 16.86 -2.06 29.87
CA PRO A 63 15.77 -2.53 30.71
C PRO A 63 14.71 -1.42 30.80
N TRP A 64 13.43 -1.81 30.76
CA TRP A 64 12.32 -0.87 30.88
C TRP A 64 11.28 -1.39 31.89
N ALA A 65 10.37 -0.51 32.30
CA ALA A 65 9.40 -0.82 33.34
C ALA A 65 8.26 -1.76 32.90
N LEU A 66 8.11 -2.00 31.59
CA LEU A 66 7.03 -2.87 31.09
C LEU A 66 7.39 -4.35 31.34
N PRO A 67 6.42 -5.16 31.82
CA PRO A 67 6.65 -6.58 32.08
C PRO A 67 7.17 -7.31 30.83
N TRP A 68 8.12 -8.21 31.06
CA TRP A 68 8.58 -9.25 30.11
C TRP A 68 9.31 -8.79 28.84
N GLY A 69 9.35 -7.50 28.50
CA GLY A 69 10.09 -6.98 27.33
C GLY A 69 11.39 -6.26 27.66
N GLN A 70 12.13 -5.85 26.63
CA GLN A 70 13.22 -4.88 26.71
C GLN A 70 12.97 -3.72 25.75
N PHE A 71 13.47 -2.52 26.08
CA PHE A 71 13.52 -1.43 25.12
C PHE A 71 14.72 -1.63 24.20
N SER A 72 14.54 -2.46 23.17
CA SER A 72 15.57 -2.84 22.20
C SER A 72 15.33 -2.18 20.85
N ILE A 73 16.23 -1.28 20.47
CA ILE A 73 16.19 -0.53 19.21
C ILE A 73 17.42 -0.90 18.40
N PHE A 74 17.21 -1.42 17.18
CA PHE A 74 18.29 -1.59 16.22
C PHE A 74 17.86 -1.16 14.82
N ILE A 75 18.85 -0.75 14.05
CA ILE A 75 18.74 -0.48 12.62
C ILE A 75 19.75 -1.35 11.87
N ASP A 76 19.23 -2.08 10.89
CA ASP A 76 20.00 -2.86 9.93
C ASP A 76 19.65 -2.44 8.49
N ARG A 77 20.34 -3.01 7.51
CA ARG A 77 20.18 -2.65 6.08
C ARG A 77 18.77 -2.95 5.57
N LEU A 78 18.12 -4.00 6.07
CA LEU A 78 16.72 -4.29 5.73
C LEU A 78 15.79 -3.20 6.28
N SER A 79 15.96 -2.82 7.54
CA SER A 79 15.22 -1.74 8.21
C SER A 79 15.39 -0.42 7.45
N ALA A 80 16.61 -0.13 6.98
CA ALA A 80 16.93 1.08 6.27
C ALA A 80 16.16 1.23 4.94
N VAL A 81 15.93 0.13 4.21
CA VAL A 81 15.10 0.13 2.98
C VAL A 81 13.69 0.66 3.26
N PHE A 82 13.08 0.27 4.38
CA PHE A 82 11.73 0.74 4.75
C PHE A 82 11.76 2.16 5.33
N LEU A 83 12.76 2.48 6.16
CA LEU A 83 12.89 3.80 6.78
C LEU A 83 13.08 4.93 5.76
N ILE A 84 13.75 4.67 4.62
CA ILE A 84 13.85 5.65 3.52
C ILE A 84 12.45 6.11 3.08
N LEU A 85 11.49 5.19 2.92
CA LEU A 85 10.12 5.55 2.57
C LEU A 85 9.40 6.26 3.73
N VAL A 86 9.58 5.78 4.96
CA VAL A 86 8.94 6.33 6.17
C VAL A 86 9.35 7.78 6.41
N PHE A 87 10.58 8.17 6.13
CA PHE A 87 11.01 9.56 6.31
C PHE A 87 10.74 10.43 5.07
N THR A 88 10.71 9.86 3.87
CA THR A 88 10.54 10.64 2.62
C THR A 88 9.08 10.92 2.26
N LEU A 89 8.22 9.90 2.20
CA LEU A 89 6.86 10.06 1.66
C LEU A 89 5.94 10.87 2.58
N PRO A 90 5.97 10.69 3.92
CA PRO A 90 5.23 11.54 4.83
C PRO A 90 5.70 13.00 4.82
N LEU A 91 6.98 13.27 4.59
CA LEU A 91 7.48 14.64 4.42
C LEU A 91 6.81 15.30 3.20
N LEU A 92 6.81 14.60 2.08
CA LEU A 92 6.17 15.07 0.85
C LEU A 92 4.66 15.26 1.02
N GLY A 93 4.00 14.37 1.77
CA GLY A 93 2.59 14.52 2.13
C GLY A 93 2.31 15.69 3.09
N ALA A 94 3.20 15.98 4.04
CA ALA A 94 3.11 17.15 4.93
C ALA A 94 3.23 18.46 4.15
N ILE A 95 4.17 18.54 3.20
CA ILE A 95 4.32 19.70 2.30
C ILE A 95 3.06 19.87 1.43
N PHE A 96 2.53 18.78 0.87
CA PHE A 96 1.28 18.80 0.11
C PHE A 96 0.10 19.30 0.96
N GLY A 97 0.05 18.89 2.23
CA GLY A 97 -0.96 19.29 3.21
C GLY A 97 -1.06 20.80 3.42
N LEU A 98 0.02 21.57 3.23
CA LEU A 98 -0.01 23.04 3.32
C LEU A 98 -0.97 23.69 2.33
N GLY A 99 -1.09 23.12 1.12
CA GLY A 99 -2.02 23.58 0.10
C GLY A 99 -3.37 22.87 0.14
N TYR A 100 -3.37 21.56 0.44
CA TYR A 100 -4.57 20.73 0.34
C TYR A 100 -5.48 20.78 1.57
N TRP A 101 -4.93 20.96 2.77
CA TRP A 101 -5.68 20.97 4.03
C TRP A 101 -5.26 22.15 4.89
N ASN A 102 -5.55 23.36 4.41
CA ASN A 102 -5.15 24.59 5.08
C ASN A 102 -5.88 24.75 6.43
N GLN A 103 -5.11 24.99 7.50
CA GLN A 103 -5.64 25.14 8.86
C GLN A 103 -6.64 26.30 8.99
N LYS A 104 -6.54 27.34 8.15
CA LYS A 104 -7.48 28.46 8.14
C LYS A 104 -8.90 28.04 7.71
N GLU A 105 -8.99 27.08 6.79
CA GLU A 105 -10.26 26.57 6.24
C GLU A 105 -10.77 25.36 7.01
N HIS A 106 -9.86 24.60 7.63
CA HIS A 106 -10.15 23.34 8.31
C HIS A 106 -9.81 23.40 9.81
N GLY A 107 -10.14 24.51 10.47
CA GLY A 107 -9.78 24.79 11.86
C GLY A 107 -10.23 23.71 12.86
N ASP A 108 -11.36 23.07 12.59
CA ASP A 108 -12.02 22.12 13.49
C ASP A 108 -11.29 20.78 13.60
N ASN A 109 -10.71 20.29 12.49
CA ASN A 109 -10.07 18.97 12.43
C ASN A 109 -8.59 18.99 12.04
N GLY A 110 -8.07 20.09 11.49
CA GLY A 110 -6.69 20.16 11.00
C GLY A 110 -5.63 20.03 12.10
N GLY A 111 -5.91 20.48 13.33
CA GLY A 111 -5.01 20.27 14.47
C GLY A 111 -4.90 18.80 14.87
N ARG A 112 -6.03 18.10 14.91
CA ARG A 112 -6.08 16.65 15.14
C ARG A 112 -5.34 15.89 14.03
N LEU A 113 -5.60 16.25 12.77
CA LEU A 113 -4.89 15.67 11.63
C LEU A 113 -3.37 15.84 11.77
N GLY A 114 -2.88 17.03 12.07
CA GLY A 114 -1.44 17.30 12.22
C GLY A 114 -0.77 16.46 13.31
N VAL A 115 -1.38 16.39 14.50
CA VAL A 115 -0.87 15.58 15.64
C VAL A 115 -0.78 14.10 15.25
N PHE A 116 -1.86 13.53 14.74
CA PHE A 116 -1.88 12.11 14.40
C PHE A 116 -1.09 11.78 13.14
N TYR A 117 -0.86 12.74 12.24
CA TYR A 117 0.03 12.55 11.07
C TYR A 117 1.49 12.43 11.50
N GLY A 118 1.93 13.26 12.45
CA GLY A 118 3.25 13.16 13.09
C GLY A 118 3.43 11.84 13.84
N LEU A 119 2.47 11.50 14.71
CA LEU A 119 2.47 10.24 15.46
C LEU A 119 2.42 9.00 14.57
N LEU A 120 1.64 9.02 13.48
CA LEU A 120 1.62 7.94 12.49
C LEU A 120 3.02 7.72 11.90
N SER A 121 3.70 8.80 11.51
CA SER A 121 5.03 8.74 10.90
C SER A 121 6.09 8.23 11.88
N ALA A 122 6.05 8.71 13.12
CA ALA A 122 6.91 8.23 14.19
C ALA A 122 6.63 6.75 14.56
N GLY A 123 5.35 6.37 14.62
CA GLY A 123 4.93 4.99 14.91
C GLY A 123 5.42 4.01 13.84
N MET A 124 5.29 4.36 12.55
CA MET A 124 5.85 3.54 11.45
C MET A 124 7.37 3.39 11.57
N ALA A 125 8.09 4.46 11.90
CA ALA A 125 9.55 4.38 12.09
C ALA A 125 9.90 3.49 13.29
N LEU A 126 9.18 3.61 14.41
CA LEU A 126 9.41 2.82 15.61
C LEU A 126 9.11 1.33 15.38
N VAL A 127 8.08 0.97 14.61
CA VAL A 127 7.80 -0.42 14.20
C VAL A 127 9.00 -1.04 13.51
N VAL A 128 9.65 -0.28 12.61
CA VAL A 128 10.80 -0.77 11.86
C VAL A 128 12.04 -0.93 12.77
N LEU A 129 12.20 -0.05 13.75
CA LEU A 129 13.34 -0.03 14.67
C LEU A 129 13.23 -1.01 15.85
N ALA A 130 12.02 -1.48 16.17
CA ALA A 130 11.78 -2.35 17.31
C ALA A 130 12.36 -3.76 17.09
N GLN A 131 13.24 -4.19 17.99
CA GLN A 131 13.82 -5.54 18.04
C GLN A 131 13.33 -6.38 19.22
N ASP A 132 12.25 -5.95 19.87
CA ASP A 132 11.57 -6.68 20.93
C ASP A 132 10.08 -6.73 20.62
N GLY A 133 9.45 -7.90 20.78
CA GLY A 133 8.05 -8.11 20.44
C GLY A 133 7.07 -7.21 21.20
N VAL A 134 7.37 -6.83 22.45
CA VAL A 134 6.51 -5.93 23.23
C VAL A 134 6.64 -4.49 22.72
N LEU A 135 7.87 -4.02 22.46
CA LEU A 135 8.11 -2.70 21.85
C LEU A 135 7.50 -2.63 20.45
N PHE A 136 7.61 -3.71 19.68
CA PHE A 136 7.01 -3.82 18.36
C PHE A 136 5.49 -3.66 18.44
N LEU A 137 4.81 -4.38 19.34
CA LEU A 137 3.36 -4.26 19.53
C LEU A 137 2.94 -2.86 19.97
N LEU A 138 3.69 -2.23 20.88
CA LEU A 138 3.42 -0.85 21.30
C LEU A 138 3.52 0.12 20.11
N ALA A 139 4.59 0.02 19.33
CA ALA A 139 4.78 0.83 18.13
C ALA A 139 3.69 0.57 17.09
N TRP A 140 3.28 -0.69 16.95
CA TRP A 140 2.22 -1.13 16.04
C TRP A 140 0.87 -0.50 16.39
N GLU A 141 0.52 -0.46 17.66
CA GLU A 141 -0.71 0.16 18.15
C GLU A 141 -0.68 1.70 18.03
N ILE A 142 0.45 2.34 18.35
CA ILE A 142 0.62 3.79 18.14
C ILE A 142 0.39 4.13 16.66
N MET A 143 1.01 3.37 15.75
CA MET A 143 0.79 3.52 14.31
C MET A 143 -0.69 3.27 13.94
N ALA A 144 -1.29 2.18 14.44
CA ALA A 144 -2.65 1.77 14.09
C ALA A 144 -3.72 2.80 14.50
N LEU A 145 -3.64 3.29 15.73
CA LEU A 145 -4.55 4.31 16.28
C LEU A 145 -4.34 5.66 15.59
N SER A 146 -3.10 6.06 15.35
CA SER A 146 -2.80 7.30 14.62
C SER A 146 -3.38 7.26 13.21
N ALA A 147 -3.22 6.14 12.50
CA ALA A 147 -3.81 5.91 11.18
C ALA A 147 -5.36 5.99 11.19
N TYR A 148 -6.02 5.47 12.23
CA TYR A 148 -7.48 5.63 12.38
C TYR A 148 -7.86 7.10 12.44
N PHE A 149 -7.20 7.88 13.29
CA PHE A 149 -7.55 9.27 13.50
C PHE A 149 -7.33 10.15 12.27
N VAL A 150 -6.25 9.91 11.50
CA VAL A 150 -6.02 10.64 10.24
C VAL A 150 -6.95 10.19 9.11
N ALA A 151 -7.30 8.89 9.04
CA ALA A 151 -8.25 8.39 8.05
C ALA A 151 -9.68 8.88 8.31
N SER A 152 -10.03 9.13 9.58
CA SER A 152 -11.33 9.63 10.03
C SER A 152 -11.36 11.14 10.27
N THR A 153 -10.54 11.91 9.55
CA THR A 153 -10.47 13.38 9.69
C THR A 153 -11.82 14.08 9.42
N GLU A 154 -12.59 13.57 8.46
CA GLU A 154 -13.93 14.07 8.12
C GLU A 154 -15.04 13.25 8.80
N ASP A 155 -14.92 12.98 10.10
CA ASP A 155 -15.85 12.14 10.88
C ASP A 155 -17.31 12.64 10.92
N HIS A 156 -17.60 13.89 10.54
CA HIS A 156 -18.96 14.36 10.31
C HIS A 156 -19.68 13.52 9.23
N LYS A 157 -18.97 13.01 8.21
CA LYS A 157 -19.53 12.18 7.14
C LYS A 157 -19.77 10.75 7.63
N MET A 158 -20.98 10.23 7.38
CA MET A 158 -21.34 8.86 7.79
C MET A 158 -20.46 7.79 7.12
N GLU A 159 -20.11 7.97 5.84
CA GLU A 159 -19.25 7.05 5.10
C GLU A 159 -17.83 6.95 5.70
N VAL A 160 -17.27 8.07 6.16
CA VAL A 160 -15.96 8.13 6.82
C VAL A 160 -16.00 7.37 8.15
N ARG A 161 -17.06 7.56 8.95
CA ARG A 161 -17.25 6.82 10.22
C ARG A 161 -17.38 5.32 10.01
N LYS A 162 -18.17 4.89 9.03
CA LYS A 162 -18.34 3.46 8.69
C LYS A 162 -17.00 2.84 8.26
N ALA A 163 -16.27 3.50 7.37
CA ALA A 163 -14.95 3.04 6.94
C ALA A 163 -13.94 2.99 8.09
N GLY A 164 -13.94 4.01 8.97
CA GLY A 164 -13.11 4.06 10.16
C GLY A 164 -13.40 2.92 11.15
N TRP A 165 -14.67 2.54 11.31
CA TRP A 165 -15.06 1.40 12.14
C TRP A 165 -14.52 0.07 11.59
N VAL A 166 -14.71 -0.18 10.29
CA VAL A 166 -14.18 -1.39 9.63
C VAL A 166 -12.65 -1.45 9.77
N TYR A 167 -11.97 -0.31 9.61
CA TYR A 167 -10.53 -0.20 9.84
C TYR A 167 -10.12 -0.55 11.29
N LEU A 168 -10.83 -0.03 12.29
CA LEU A 168 -10.54 -0.33 13.70
C LEU A 168 -10.71 -1.82 14.01
N VAL A 169 -11.82 -2.42 13.59
CA VAL A 169 -12.09 -3.85 13.81
C VAL A 169 -10.99 -4.69 13.15
N ALA A 170 -10.64 -4.36 11.90
CA ALA A 170 -9.57 -5.03 11.20
C ALA A 170 -8.24 -4.90 11.97
N THR A 171 -7.79 -3.68 12.29
CA THR A 171 -6.48 -3.49 12.93
C THR A 171 -6.39 -4.14 14.31
N HIS A 172 -7.46 -4.12 15.11
CA HIS A 172 -7.49 -4.79 16.42
C HIS A 172 -7.46 -6.31 16.27
N GLY A 173 -8.21 -6.86 15.31
CA GLY A 173 -8.14 -8.29 14.98
C GLY A 173 -6.73 -8.70 14.57
N GLY A 174 -6.06 -7.87 13.75
CA GLY A 174 -4.66 -8.05 13.38
C GLY A 174 -3.74 -8.03 14.60
N THR A 175 -3.89 -7.07 15.51
CA THR A 175 -3.06 -6.99 16.73
C THR A 175 -3.28 -8.17 17.66
N LEU A 176 -4.51 -8.68 17.81
CA LEU A 176 -4.75 -9.89 18.62
C LEU A 176 -4.01 -11.12 18.05
N LEU A 177 -3.97 -11.26 16.73
CA LEU A 177 -3.17 -12.31 16.07
C LEU A 177 -1.66 -12.12 16.31
N LEU A 178 -1.18 -10.87 16.24
CA LEU A 178 0.23 -10.56 16.51
C LEU A 178 0.59 -10.76 17.98
N LEU A 179 -0.31 -10.47 18.90
CA LEU A 179 -0.14 -10.74 20.33
C LEU A 179 0.03 -12.25 20.54
N ALA A 180 -0.86 -13.07 19.99
CA ALA A 180 -0.75 -14.53 20.03
C ALA A 180 0.59 -14.99 19.41
N MET A 181 0.97 -14.44 18.26
CA MET A 181 2.25 -14.73 17.60
C MET A 181 3.45 -14.43 18.51
N PHE A 182 3.53 -13.23 19.11
CA PHE A 182 4.65 -12.86 19.97
C PHE A 182 4.68 -13.64 21.29
N THR A 183 3.53 -14.05 21.82
CA THR A 183 3.50 -14.95 22.99
C THR A 183 4.05 -16.33 22.66
N LEU A 184 3.69 -16.90 21.50
CA LEU A 184 4.25 -18.16 21.03
C LEU A 184 5.74 -18.04 20.69
N TRP A 185 6.15 -16.91 20.13
CA TRP A 185 7.57 -16.59 19.93
C TRP A 185 8.33 -16.60 21.26
N ARG A 186 7.80 -15.91 22.28
CA ARG A 186 8.43 -15.88 23.61
C ARG A 186 8.55 -17.27 24.23
N ASP A 187 7.53 -18.11 24.09
CA ASP A 187 7.56 -19.49 24.57
C ASP A 187 8.60 -20.35 23.82
N ALA A 188 8.69 -20.19 22.50
CA ALA A 188 9.64 -20.94 21.68
C ALA A 188 11.09 -20.47 21.78
N ALA A 189 11.32 -19.15 21.83
CA ALA A 189 12.64 -18.54 21.79
C ALA A 189 13.20 -18.17 23.19
N GLY A 190 12.39 -18.30 24.24
CA GLY A 190 12.79 -17.94 25.60
C GLY A 190 13.02 -16.46 25.83
N SER A 191 12.67 -15.58 24.87
CA SER A 191 12.68 -14.11 24.99
C SER A 191 11.75 -13.45 23.97
N PHE A 192 11.38 -12.19 24.20
CA PHE A 192 10.70 -11.37 23.18
C PHE A 192 11.67 -10.73 22.18
N SER A 193 12.98 -10.94 22.35
CA SER A 193 14.00 -10.44 21.44
C SER A 193 13.82 -11.05 20.05
N LEU A 194 13.82 -10.22 19.02
CA LEU A 194 13.63 -10.63 17.63
C LEU A 194 14.98 -10.95 16.98
N VAL A 195 15.64 -11.96 17.55
CA VAL A 195 16.93 -12.47 17.06
C VAL A 195 16.77 -13.87 16.49
N VAL A 196 17.63 -14.21 15.53
CA VAL A 196 17.66 -15.55 14.95
C VAL A 196 17.85 -16.57 16.07
N THR A 197 16.91 -17.49 16.20
CA THR A 197 16.90 -18.47 17.28
C THR A 197 16.90 -19.88 16.70
N PRO A 198 18.00 -20.66 16.87
CA PRO A 198 18.07 -22.02 16.38
C PRO A 198 17.24 -22.97 17.25
N GLY A 199 16.82 -24.10 16.68
CA GLY A 199 16.18 -25.18 17.44
C GLY A 199 14.69 -25.01 17.72
N ILE A 200 14.02 -24.00 17.14
CA ILE A 200 12.56 -23.91 17.20
C ILE A 200 11.95 -25.10 16.45
N VAL A 201 11.12 -25.87 17.15
CA VAL A 201 10.44 -27.06 16.63
C VAL A 201 9.54 -26.68 15.44
N PRO A 202 9.53 -27.45 14.32
CA PRO A 202 8.86 -27.05 13.07
C PRO A 202 7.38 -26.67 13.24
N GLN A 203 6.61 -27.42 14.03
CA GLN A 203 5.18 -27.16 14.25
C GLN A 203 4.95 -25.78 14.90
N ARG A 204 5.84 -25.35 15.80
CA ARG A 204 5.75 -24.02 16.43
C ARG A 204 6.17 -22.93 15.45
N ALA A 205 7.23 -23.17 14.66
CA ALA A 205 7.66 -22.24 13.61
C ALA A 205 6.53 -21.99 12.60
N ASP A 206 5.87 -23.06 12.14
CA ASP A 206 4.75 -23.00 11.20
C ASP A 206 3.58 -22.19 11.77
N LEU A 207 3.18 -22.44 13.02
CA LEU A 207 2.10 -21.69 13.66
C LEU A 207 2.45 -20.21 13.84
N ILE A 208 3.68 -19.89 14.25
CA ILE A 208 4.18 -18.51 14.36
C ILE A 208 4.11 -17.83 12.99
N PHE A 209 4.55 -18.52 11.93
CA PHE A 209 4.49 -17.97 10.57
C PHE A 209 3.06 -17.76 10.08
N VAL A 210 2.14 -18.72 10.30
CA VAL A 210 0.72 -18.53 9.95
C VAL A 210 0.14 -17.30 10.65
N LEU A 211 0.37 -17.16 11.96
CA LEU A 211 -0.12 -15.99 12.70
C LEU A 211 0.52 -14.69 12.24
N ALA A 212 1.81 -14.71 11.87
CA ALA A 212 2.50 -13.58 11.26
C ALA A 212 1.81 -13.19 9.93
N VAL A 213 1.56 -14.14 9.04
CA VAL A 213 0.90 -13.90 7.75
C VAL A 213 -0.52 -13.39 7.94
N LEU A 214 -1.29 -13.92 8.90
CA LEU A 214 -2.64 -13.44 9.18
C LEU A 214 -2.64 -12.03 9.78
N GLY A 215 -1.85 -11.78 10.83
CA GLY A 215 -1.81 -10.48 11.52
C GLY A 215 -1.21 -9.38 10.66
N PHE A 216 -0.01 -9.61 10.11
CA PHE A 216 0.65 -8.64 9.24
C PHE A 216 0.01 -8.55 7.86
N GLY A 217 -0.47 -9.65 7.28
CA GLY A 217 -1.15 -9.66 5.99
C GLY A 217 -2.47 -8.89 6.02
N LEU A 218 -3.16 -8.90 7.16
CA LEU A 218 -4.35 -8.07 7.36
C LEU A 218 -3.99 -6.58 7.35
N LYS A 219 -2.84 -6.16 7.89
CA LYS A 219 -2.34 -4.77 7.76
C LYS A 219 -1.77 -4.44 6.39
N ALA A 220 -1.17 -5.42 5.70
CA ALA A 220 -0.71 -5.25 4.32
C ALA A 220 -1.89 -5.13 3.34
N GLY A 221 -3.07 -5.62 3.73
CA GLY A 221 -4.27 -5.62 2.89
C GLY A 221 -4.19 -6.66 1.77
N ILE A 222 -3.59 -7.82 2.03
CA ILE A 222 -3.58 -8.94 1.08
C ILE A 222 -4.98 -9.56 0.99
N MET A 223 -5.40 -10.02 -0.19
CA MET A 223 -6.69 -10.72 -0.32
C MET A 223 -6.65 -12.09 0.38
N PRO A 224 -7.66 -12.48 1.20
CA PRO A 224 -8.97 -11.84 1.41
C PRO A 224 -9.05 -10.82 2.55
N PHE A 225 -7.97 -10.52 3.27
CA PHE A 225 -7.95 -9.60 4.43
C PHE A 225 -7.97 -8.10 4.10
N HIS A 226 -7.97 -7.74 2.81
CA HIS A 226 -7.99 -6.36 2.29
C HIS A 226 -9.22 -5.50 2.62
N VAL A 227 -10.25 -6.04 3.29
CA VAL A 227 -11.59 -5.44 3.38
C VAL A 227 -11.66 -4.01 3.94
N TRP A 228 -10.70 -3.60 4.76
CA TRP A 228 -10.65 -2.23 5.31
C TRP A 228 -10.05 -1.20 4.34
N LEU A 229 -9.21 -1.66 3.41
CA LEU A 229 -8.29 -0.81 2.64
C LEU A 229 -9.02 0.10 1.64
N PRO A 230 -9.94 -0.38 0.78
CA PRO A 230 -10.64 0.47 -0.19
C PRO A 230 -11.43 1.60 0.49
N GLY A 231 -12.19 1.26 1.53
CA GLY A 231 -13.00 2.21 2.29
C GLY A 231 -12.16 3.25 3.02
N ALA A 232 -11.08 2.84 3.70
CA ALA A 232 -10.21 3.76 4.44
C ALA A 232 -9.49 4.75 3.51
N HIS A 233 -8.90 4.28 2.41
CA HIS A 233 -8.16 5.16 1.49
C HIS A 233 -9.08 6.10 0.70
N ALA A 234 -10.30 5.66 0.36
CA ALA A 234 -11.25 6.48 -0.38
C ALA A 234 -11.74 7.70 0.42
N ASN A 235 -11.85 7.53 1.74
CA ASN A 235 -12.44 8.52 2.64
C ASN A 235 -11.40 9.38 3.36
N ALA A 236 -10.14 8.95 3.44
CA ALA A 236 -9.07 9.75 4.02
C ALA A 236 -8.69 10.95 3.13
N PRO A 237 -8.18 12.06 3.71
CA PRO A 237 -7.54 13.14 2.95
C PRO A 237 -6.45 12.60 2.02
N SER A 238 -6.31 13.12 0.80
CA SER A 238 -5.48 12.47 -0.23
C SER A 238 -3.99 12.31 0.12
N HIS A 239 -3.41 13.26 0.84
CA HIS A 239 -2.03 13.15 1.34
C HIS A 239 -1.87 12.12 2.46
N VAL A 240 -2.95 11.84 3.22
CA VAL A 240 -3.01 10.72 4.16
C VAL A 240 -3.12 9.40 3.38
N SER A 241 -4.00 9.30 2.38
CA SER A 241 -4.11 8.11 1.52
C SER A 241 -2.79 7.77 0.83
N ALA A 242 -2.04 8.79 0.39
CA ALA A 242 -0.70 8.62 -0.19
C ALA A 242 0.27 7.95 0.80
N VAL A 243 0.31 8.38 2.06
CA VAL A 243 1.15 7.76 3.10
C VAL A 243 0.65 6.38 3.50
N MET A 244 -0.66 6.22 3.66
CA MET A 244 -1.23 4.92 4.06
C MET A 244 -0.94 3.85 3.00
N SER A 245 -1.19 4.14 1.73
CA SER A 245 -0.86 3.22 0.63
C SER A 245 0.65 3.10 0.41
N GLY A 246 1.34 4.24 0.41
CA GLY A 246 2.77 4.38 0.08
C GLY A 246 3.72 3.79 1.12
N VAL A 247 3.37 3.83 2.40
CA VAL A 247 4.25 3.46 3.53
C VAL A 247 3.58 2.49 4.49
N MET A 248 2.38 2.80 4.99
CA MET A 248 1.78 2.03 6.09
C MET A 248 1.51 0.56 5.73
N LEU A 249 1.06 0.28 4.50
CA LEU A 249 0.89 -1.12 4.03
C LEU A 249 2.22 -1.91 4.05
N LYS A 250 3.36 -1.22 3.89
CA LYS A 250 4.69 -1.85 3.89
C LYS A 250 5.11 -2.27 5.29
N MET A 251 4.47 -1.78 6.35
CA MET A 251 4.75 -2.24 7.72
C MET A 251 4.30 -3.69 7.92
N GLY A 252 3.22 -4.11 7.24
CA GLY A 252 2.82 -5.53 7.19
C GLY A 252 3.82 -6.38 6.40
N VAL A 253 4.27 -5.90 5.24
CA VAL A 253 5.33 -6.55 4.44
C VAL A 253 6.60 -6.72 5.27
N TYR A 254 7.04 -5.65 5.94
CA TYR A 254 8.21 -5.65 6.83
C TYR A 254 8.06 -6.67 7.96
N GLY A 255 6.91 -6.70 8.64
CA GLY A 255 6.64 -7.66 9.72
C GLY A 255 6.80 -9.11 9.28
N ILE A 256 6.24 -9.49 8.12
CA ILE A 256 6.38 -10.85 7.57
C ILE A 256 7.83 -11.15 7.23
N LEU A 257 8.52 -10.23 6.55
CA LEU A 257 9.93 -10.41 6.19
C LEU A 257 10.82 -10.53 7.42
N ARG A 258 10.59 -9.69 8.43
CA ARG A 258 11.34 -9.70 9.69
C ARG A 258 11.11 -11.02 10.42
N MET A 259 9.86 -11.47 10.58
CA MET A 259 9.58 -12.76 11.22
C MET A 259 10.20 -13.94 10.46
N ALA A 260 10.11 -13.97 9.13
CA ALA A 260 10.72 -15.02 8.33
C ALA A 260 12.27 -14.99 8.36
N SER A 261 12.88 -13.84 8.67
CA SER A 261 14.33 -13.72 8.84
C SER A 261 14.84 -14.43 10.10
N LEU A 262 13.99 -14.59 11.13
CA LEU A 262 14.38 -15.17 12.43
C LEU A 262 14.60 -16.69 12.37
N PHE A 263 14.13 -17.34 11.30
CA PHE A 263 14.27 -18.77 11.07
C PHE A 263 15.39 -19.05 10.07
N THR A 264 16.30 -19.98 10.38
CA THR A 264 17.39 -20.38 9.49
C THR A 264 16.94 -21.37 8.42
N LEU A 265 16.13 -22.36 8.83
CA LEU A 265 15.51 -23.37 7.98
C LEU A 265 14.00 -23.14 7.97
N ILE A 266 13.43 -23.08 6.79
CA ILE A 266 11.98 -22.90 6.58
C ILE A 266 11.47 -23.93 5.58
N PRO A 267 10.24 -24.43 5.70
CA PRO A 267 9.68 -25.38 4.75
C PRO A 267 9.21 -24.68 3.46
N PRO A 268 9.16 -25.39 2.31
CA PRO A 268 8.80 -24.79 1.02
C PRO A 268 7.41 -24.17 0.98
N TRP A 269 6.47 -24.72 1.77
CA TRP A 269 5.09 -24.26 1.79
C TRP A 269 4.96 -22.80 2.25
N TRP A 270 5.91 -22.26 3.03
CA TRP A 270 5.92 -20.83 3.40
C TRP A 270 6.02 -19.95 2.16
N GLY A 271 6.97 -20.27 1.28
CA GLY A 271 7.18 -19.52 0.05
C GLY A 271 6.04 -19.72 -0.96
N LEU A 272 5.57 -20.97 -1.12
CA LEU A 272 4.44 -21.26 -2.01
C LEU A 272 3.15 -20.57 -1.54
N GLY A 273 2.86 -20.60 -0.24
CA GLY A 273 1.68 -19.96 0.33
C GLY A 273 1.69 -18.44 0.14
N ILE A 274 2.83 -17.79 0.39
CA ILE A 274 3.00 -16.35 0.16
C ILE A 274 2.89 -16.01 -1.33
N LEU A 275 3.47 -16.82 -2.22
CA LEU A 275 3.37 -16.64 -3.66
C LEU A 275 1.92 -16.73 -4.14
N LEU A 276 1.17 -17.73 -3.68
CA LEU A 276 -0.24 -17.94 -4.04
C LEU A 276 -1.12 -16.79 -3.53
N LEU A 277 -0.95 -16.38 -2.27
CA LEU A 277 -1.65 -15.20 -1.73
C LEU A 277 -1.32 -13.94 -2.53
N GLY A 278 -0.05 -13.77 -2.92
CA GLY A 278 0.42 -12.69 -3.77
C GLY A 278 -0.28 -12.68 -5.13
N ALA A 279 -0.28 -13.82 -5.83
CA ALA A 279 -0.89 -13.98 -7.14
C ALA A 279 -2.41 -13.70 -7.12
N VAL A 280 -3.12 -14.23 -6.13
CA VAL A 280 -4.56 -14.00 -5.93
C VAL A 280 -4.84 -12.52 -5.67
N SER A 281 -4.06 -11.89 -4.79
CA SER A 281 -4.22 -10.47 -4.46
C SER A 281 -3.87 -9.55 -5.63
N ALA A 282 -2.82 -9.87 -6.39
CA ALA A 282 -2.41 -9.16 -7.60
C ALA A 282 -3.54 -9.14 -8.64
N LEU A 283 -4.00 -10.34 -9.01
CA LEU A 283 -5.00 -10.54 -10.05
C LEU A 283 -6.36 -9.94 -9.68
N PHE A 284 -6.87 -10.28 -8.50
CA PHE A 284 -8.20 -9.81 -8.12
C PHE A 284 -8.19 -8.35 -7.67
N GLY A 285 -7.11 -7.86 -7.07
CA GLY A 285 -6.95 -6.44 -6.76
C GLY A 285 -7.17 -5.55 -8.00
N ILE A 286 -6.51 -5.87 -9.12
CA ILE A 286 -6.67 -5.09 -10.35
C ILE A 286 -8.01 -5.33 -11.05
N ALA A 287 -8.57 -6.54 -10.97
CA ALA A 287 -9.91 -6.82 -11.46
C ALA A 287 -10.98 -5.98 -10.74
N PHE A 288 -10.89 -5.84 -9.41
CA PHE A 288 -11.79 -4.95 -8.66
C PHE A 288 -11.57 -3.48 -9.04
N ALA A 289 -10.31 -3.05 -9.24
CA ALA A 289 -10.00 -1.69 -9.69
C ALA A 289 -10.67 -1.34 -11.03
N LEU A 290 -10.79 -2.29 -11.97
CA LEU A 290 -11.53 -2.11 -13.23
C LEU A 290 -13.03 -1.87 -13.02
N GLY A 291 -13.61 -2.42 -11.95
CA GLY A 291 -15.04 -2.31 -11.67
C GLY A 291 -15.45 -1.02 -10.94
N GLN A 292 -14.51 -0.30 -10.34
CA GLN A 292 -14.82 0.87 -9.53
C GLN A 292 -15.05 2.13 -10.38
N GLY A 293 -15.96 2.99 -9.91
CA GLY A 293 -16.26 4.33 -10.47
C GLY A 293 -15.76 5.50 -9.60
N ASP A 294 -15.15 5.21 -8.44
CA ASP A 294 -14.55 6.22 -7.57
C ASP A 294 -13.03 6.24 -7.77
N LEU A 295 -12.48 7.43 -8.05
CA LEU A 295 -11.07 7.63 -8.37
C LEU A 295 -10.14 7.08 -7.28
N LYS A 296 -10.43 7.34 -6.00
CA LYS A 296 -9.59 6.86 -4.90
C LYS A 296 -9.78 5.36 -4.65
N ARG A 297 -10.99 4.82 -4.82
CA ARG A 297 -11.24 3.37 -4.71
C ARG A 297 -10.50 2.59 -5.78
N ILE A 298 -10.43 3.10 -7.02
CA ILE A 298 -9.61 2.49 -8.09
C ILE A 298 -8.12 2.44 -7.67
N LEU A 299 -7.59 3.53 -7.10
CA LEU A 299 -6.20 3.58 -6.64
C LEU A 299 -5.93 2.68 -5.42
N ALA A 300 -6.92 2.53 -4.54
CA ALA A 300 -6.87 1.65 -3.38
C ALA A 300 -6.85 0.18 -3.79
N TYR A 301 -7.71 -0.23 -4.73
CA TYR A 301 -7.72 -1.60 -5.25
C TYR A 301 -6.45 -1.98 -6.01
N SER A 302 -5.91 -1.05 -6.79
CA SER A 302 -4.59 -1.26 -7.39
C SER A 302 -3.46 -1.22 -6.35
N SER A 303 -3.70 -0.84 -5.08
CA SER A 303 -2.71 -1.01 -4.00
C SER A 303 -2.70 -2.45 -3.49
N ILE A 304 -3.89 -3.08 -3.42
CA ILE A 304 -4.04 -4.53 -3.11
C ILE A 304 -3.33 -5.37 -4.16
N GLU A 305 -3.44 -4.97 -5.43
CA GLU A 305 -2.71 -5.60 -6.53
C GLU A 305 -1.19 -5.51 -6.32
N ASN A 306 -0.67 -4.31 -6.09
CA ASN A 306 0.77 -4.10 -5.96
C ASN A 306 1.38 -4.73 -4.69
N ILE A 307 0.62 -4.80 -3.59
CA ILE A 307 1.00 -5.62 -2.42
C ILE A 307 1.07 -7.10 -2.80
N GLY A 308 0.14 -7.57 -3.64
CA GLY A 308 0.20 -8.91 -4.22
C GLY A 308 1.50 -9.17 -5.00
N ILE A 309 1.93 -8.23 -5.83
CA ILE A 309 3.21 -8.33 -6.58
C ILE A 309 4.42 -8.40 -5.63
N ILE A 310 4.43 -7.59 -4.55
CA ILE A 310 5.47 -7.70 -3.50
C ILE A 310 5.48 -9.10 -2.87
N PHE A 311 4.30 -9.62 -2.53
CA PHE A 311 4.16 -10.97 -1.96
C PHE A 311 4.62 -12.04 -2.94
N MET A 312 4.36 -11.91 -4.24
CA MET A 312 4.88 -12.85 -5.23
C MET A 312 6.42 -12.91 -5.18
N GLY A 313 7.10 -11.76 -5.17
CA GLY A 313 8.56 -11.71 -5.02
C GLY A 313 9.06 -12.27 -3.69
N MET A 314 8.38 -11.98 -2.58
CA MET A 314 8.69 -12.57 -1.28
C MET A 314 8.54 -14.10 -1.30
N GLY A 315 7.52 -14.62 -1.97
CA GLY A 315 7.28 -16.05 -2.12
C GLY A 315 8.42 -16.74 -2.86
N ILE A 316 8.89 -16.15 -3.97
CA ILE A 316 10.10 -16.61 -4.69
C ILE A 316 11.33 -16.59 -3.77
N GLY A 317 11.53 -15.52 -3.01
CA GLY A 317 12.66 -15.41 -2.08
C GLY A 317 12.62 -16.44 -0.95
N LEU A 318 11.44 -16.72 -0.40
CA LEU A 318 11.24 -17.75 0.63
C LEU A 318 11.42 -19.17 0.08
N LEU A 319 10.95 -19.45 -1.15
CA LEU A 319 11.25 -20.71 -1.84
C LEU A 319 12.76 -20.87 -2.04
N GLY A 320 13.43 -19.81 -2.51
CA GLY A 320 14.89 -19.78 -2.62
C GLY A 320 15.59 -20.11 -1.30
N LYS A 321 15.13 -19.51 -0.19
CA LYS A 321 15.68 -19.81 1.14
C LYS A 321 15.42 -21.25 1.57
N SER A 322 14.25 -21.81 1.27
CA SER A 322 13.91 -23.20 1.58
C SER A 322 14.77 -24.22 0.81
N TYR A 323 15.08 -23.95 -0.46
CA TYR A 323 15.88 -24.84 -1.31
C TYR A 323 17.39 -24.52 -1.28
N GLY A 324 17.81 -23.45 -0.60
CA GLY A 324 19.20 -23.03 -0.56
C GLY A 324 19.67 -22.29 -1.84
N GLU A 325 18.75 -21.83 -2.67
CA GLU A 325 19.00 -21.23 -3.97
C GLU A 325 19.18 -19.71 -3.86
N GLY A 326 20.43 -19.27 -3.70
CA GLY A 326 20.78 -17.86 -3.51
C GLY A 326 20.30 -16.92 -4.62
N ALA A 327 20.24 -17.39 -5.88
CA ALA A 327 19.76 -16.61 -7.00
C ALA A 327 18.27 -16.26 -6.89
N LEU A 328 17.44 -17.22 -6.45
CA LEU A 328 16.01 -17.00 -6.19
C LEU A 328 15.78 -16.04 -5.03
N ILE A 329 16.61 -16.14 -3.98
CA ILE A 329 16.57 -15.19 -2.86
C ILE A 329 16.89 -13.79 -3.36
N LEU A 330 17.99 -13.61 -4.07
CA LEU A 330 18.45 -12.30 -4.51
C LEU A 330 17.49 -11.64 -5.52
N LEU A 331 17.01 -12.38 -6.51
CA LEU A 331 16.07 -11.86 -7.52
C LEU A 331 14.66 -11.68 -6.96
N GLY A 332 14.14 -12.67 -6.24
CA GLY A 332 12.79 -12.64 -5.67
C GLY A 332 12.64 -11.58 -4.58
N LEU A 333 13.46 -11.67 -3.52
CA LEU A 333 13.40 -10.71 -2.42
C LEU A 333 13.92 -9.32 -2.85
N GLY A 334 14.97 -9.27 -3.67
CA GLY A 334 15.46 -8.02 -4.23
C GLY A 334 14.42 -7.30 -5.09
N GLY A 335 13.73 -8.03 -5.96
CA GLY A 335 12.60 -7.52 -6.73
C GLY A 335 11.43 -7.07 -5.84
N ALA A 336 11.11 -7.82 -4.78
CA ALA A 336 10.07 -7.44 -3.82
C ALA A 336 10.43 -6.14 -3.08
N LEU A 337 11.68 -5.99 -2.63
CA LEU A 337 12.17 -4.78 -1.95
C LEU A 337 12.25 -3.59 -2.91
N PHE A 338 12.62 -3.80 -4.18
CA PHE A 338 12.54 -2.74 -5.17
C PHE A 338 11.07 -2.35 -5.41
N HIS A 339 10.17 -3.32 -5.51
CA HIS A 339 8.75 -3.04 -5.71
C HIS A 339 8.10 -2.37 -4.49
N VAL A 340 8.61 -2.59 -3.27
CA VAL A 340 8.26 -1.81 -2.07
C VAL A 340 8.48 -0.30 -2.31
N TRP A 341 9.64 0.08 -2.87
CA TRP A 341 9.91 1.46 -3.25
C TRP A 341 9.07 1.92 -4.43
N ASN A 342 8.95 1.09 -5.48
CA ASN A 342 8.19 1.45 -6.66
C ASN A 342 6.74 1.76 -6.31
N HIS A 343 6.08 0.82 -5.65
CA HIS A 343 4.72 0.97 -5.13
C HIS A 343 4.61 2.17 -4.20
N GLY A 344 5.58 2.38 -3.30
CA GLY A 344 5.61 3.57 -2.44
C GLY A 344 5.55 4.88 -3.22
N LEU A 345 6.42 5.02 -4.21
CA LEU A 345 6.59 6.23 -5.00
C LEU A 345 5.40 6.47 -5.94
N PHE A 346 5.13 5.57 -6.90
CA PHE A 346 4.10 5.84 -7.91
C PHE A 346 2.68 5.89 -7.32
N LYS A 347 2.40 5.21 -6.20
CA LYS A 347 1.10 5.38 -5.52
C LYS A 347 0.96 6.70 -4.85
N SER A 348 2.02 7.15 -4.15
CA SER A 348 2.00 8.47 -3.55
C SER A 348 1.80 9.53 -4.64
N LEU A 349 2.49 9.40 -5.77
CA LEU A 349 2.27 10.27 -6.94
C LEU A 349 0.81 10.28 -7.39
N LEU A 350 0.19 9.11 -7.58
CA LEU A 350 -1.20 8.99 -8.04
C LEU A 350 -2.22 9.50 -7.01
N PHE A 351 -2.04 9.21 -5.72
CA PHE A 351 -2.94 9.69 -4.66
C PHE A 351 -2.84 11.20 -4.48
N LEU A 352 -1.64 11.79 -4.52
CA LEU A 352 -1.47 13.24 -4.45
C LEU A 352 -2.10 13.92 -5.67
N ASN A 353 -1.90 13.40 -6.88
CA ASN A 353 -2.58 13.92 -8.08
C ASN A 353 -4.10 13.75 -8.02
N SER A 354 -4.60 12.61 -7.49
CA SER A 354 -6.04 12.44 -7.25
C SER A 354 -6.57 13.49 -6.27
N GLY A 355 -5.76 13.88 -5.27
CA GLY A 355 -6.05 15.00 -4.38
C GLY A 355 -6.18 16.32 -5.12
N SER A 356 -5.26 16.63 -6.02
CA SER A 356 -5.34 17.82 -6.88
C SER A 356 -6.60 17.83 -7.73
N ILE A 357 -6.97 16.69 -8.34
CA ILE A 357 -8.18 16.56 -9.16
C ILE A 357 -9.43 16.76 -8.31
N ILE A 358 -9.53 16.08 -7.17
CA ILE A 358 -10.69 16.18 -6.26
C ILE A 358 -10.79 17.58 -5.67
N HIS A 359 -9.67 18.22 -5.35
CA HIS A 359 -9.67 19.60 -4.85
C HIS A 359 -10.19 20.59 -5.90
N ALA A 360 -9.89 20.37 -7.19
CA ALA A 360 -10.34 21.24 -8.27
C ALA A 360 -11.76 20.93 -8.79
N THR A 361 -12.26 19.71 -8.59
CA THR A 361 -13.54 19.24 -9.16
C THR A 361 -14.61 18.91 -8.13
N GLU A 362 -14.25 18.83 -6.85
CA GLU A 362 -15.11 18.47 -5.71
C GLU A 362 -15.83 17.12 -5.82
N THR A 363 -15.42 16.26 -6.76
CA THR A 363 -16.02 14.93 -6.95
C THR A 363 -14.94 13.86 -7.02
N ARG A 364 -15.27 12.67 -6.52
CA ARG A 364 -14.46 11.44 -6.70
C ARG A 364 -14.96 10.59 -7.87
N ASN A 365 -16.14 10.89 -8.41
CA ASN A 365 -16.80 10.06 -9.41
C ASN A 365 -16.22 10.30 -10.80
N VAL A 366 -15.55 9.29 -11.36
CA VAL A 366 -14.91 9.40 -12.68
C VAL A 366 -15.90 9.52 -13.83
N GLU A 367 -17.17 9.15 -13.62
CA GLU A 367 -18.23 9.29 -14.63
C GLU A 367 -18.68 10.75 -14.81
N GLN A 368 -18.42 11.61 -13.84
CA GLN A 368 -18.74 13.05 -13.91
C GLN A 368 -17.60 13.87 -14.52
N MET A 369 -16.38 13.31 -14.56
CA MET A 369 -15.18 13.99 -15.05
C MET A 369 -15.05 13.93 -16.57
N GLY A 370 -14.08 14.67 -17.14
CA GLY A 370 -13.75 14.65 -18.56
C GLY A 370 -13.05 15.93 -19.00
N GLY A 371 -12.12 15.82 -19.95
CA GLY A 371 -11.44 16.98 -20.57
C GLY A 371 -10.48 17.76 -19.67
N LEU A 372 -10.11 17.22 -18.50
CA LEU A 372 -9.28 17.94 -17.52
C LEU A 372 -7.85 18.22 -18.00
N ILE A 373 -7.33 17.52 -19.02
CA ILE A 373 -5.95 17.74 -19.51
C ILE A 373 -5.70 19.17 -20.00
N LYS A 374 -6.75 19.86 -20.48
CA LYS A 374 -6.67 21.25 -20.95
C LYS A 374 -6.70 22.27 -19.80
N LYS A 375 -7.27 21.88 -18.66
CA LYS A 375 -7.52 22.73 -17.49
C LYS A 375 -6.44 22.58 -16.43
N MET A 376 -5.91 21.36 -16.28
CA MET A 376 -4.90 20.98 -15.31
C MET A 376 -3.74 20.23 -15.99
N PRO A 377 -3.04 20.83 -16.97
CA PRO A 377 -2.00 20.15 -17.75
C PRO A 377 -0.85 19.60 -16.91
N GLN A 378 -0.46 20.26 -15.81
CA GLN A 378 0.63 19.77 -14.96
C GLN A 378 0.19 18.54 -14.16
N THR A 379 -0.98 18.60 -13.55
CA THR A 379 -1.59 17.47 -12.85
C THR A 379 -1.81 16.29 -13.79
N ALA A 380 -2.27 16.54 -15.02
CA ALA A 380 -2.43 15.50 -16.03
C ALA A 380 -1.11 14.83 -16.43
N PHE A 381 -0.05 15.62 -16.65
CA PHE A 381 1.28 15.09 -16.93
C PHE A 381 1.78 14.19 -15.81
N LEU A 382 1.71 14.66 -14.56
CA LEU A 382 2.15 13.92 -13.38
C LEU A 382 1.35 12.65 -13.15
N PHE A 383 0.03 12.69 -13.36
CA PHE A 383 -0.82 11.52 -13.29
C PHE A 383 -0.48 10.49 -14.38
N ILE A 384 -0.22 10.93 -15.62
CA ILE A 384 0.22 10.06 -16.72
C ILE A 384 1.56 9.40 -16.38
N VAL A 385 2.54 10.14 -15.85
CA VAL A 385 3.80 9.55 -15.39
C VAL A 385 3.56 8.49 -14.31
N GLY A 386 2.70 8.77 -13.33
CA GLY A 386 2.32 7.79 -12.31
C GLY A 386 1.63 6.56 -12.89
N ALA A 387 0.74 6.75 -13.87
CA ALA A 387 0.01 5.69 -14.58
C ALA A 387 0.92 4.80 -15.43
N LEU A 388 1.94 5.38 -16.09
CA LEU A 388 2.95 4.62 -16.81
C LEU A 388 3.86 3.84 -15.84
N ALA A 389 4.23 4.45 -14.70
CA ALA A 389 5.08 3.82 -13.69
C ALA A 389 4.39 2.61 -13.04
N ILE A 390 3.13 2.76 -12.62
CA ILE A 390 2.36 1.65 -12.02
C ILE A 390 2.02 0.55 -13.04
N SER A 391 1.93 0.87 -14.33
CA SER A 391 1.70 -0.12 -15.39
C SER A 391 3.00 -0.80 -15.85
N ALA A 392 4.09 -0.64 -15.09
CA ALA A 392 5.41 -1.20 -15.36
C ALA A 392 5.93 -0.92 -16.80
N LEU A 393 5.76 0.31 -17.30
CA LEU A 393 6.25 0.69 -18.64
C LEU A 393 7.65 1.33 -18.57
N PRO A 394 8.58 0.95 -19.47
CA PRO A 394 9.87 1.63 -19.57
C PRO A 394 9.66 3.08 -20.04
N PRO A 395 10.46 4.06 -19.55
CA PRO A 395 11.70 3.91 -18.77
C PRO A 395 11.53 4.09 -17.24
N LEU A 396 10.34 3.82 -16.70
CA LEU A 396 10.02 4.14 -15.30
C LEU A 396 10.35 2.98 -14.34
N ASN A 397 10.47 3.32 -13.06
CA ASN A 397 10.88 2.40 -11.99
C ASN A 397 10.04 1.13 -11.85
N GLY A 398 8.73 1.18 -12.11
CA GLY A 398 7.87 -0.01 -12.06
C GLY A 398 8.36 -1.13 -12.97
N PHE A 399 8.79 -0.79 -14.20
CA PHE A 399 9.39 -1.76 -15.13
C PHE A 399 10.68 -2.37 -14.57
N ALA A 400 11.56 -1.55 -14.00
CA ALA A 400 12.84 -2.00 -13.47
C ALA A 400 12.67 -2.99 -12.29
N GLY A 401 11.70 -2.74 -11.40
CA GLY A 401 11.42 -3.65 -10.27
C GLY A 401 10.75 -4.94 -10.70
N GLU A 402 9.72 -4.87 -11.54
CA GLU A 402 9.05 -6.08 -12.03
C GLU A 402 9.95 -6.93 -12.92
N TRP A 403 10.90 -6.33 -13.63
CA TRP A 403 11.90 -7.09 -14.38
C TRP A 403 12.73 -8.02 -13.48
N LEU A 404 13.12 -7.58 -12.27
CA LEU A 404 13.80 -8.46 -11.31
C LEU A 404 12.91 -9.63 -10.88
N LEU A 405 11.61 -9.37 -10.69
CA LEU A 405 10.64 -10.40 -10.34
C LEU A 405 10.49 -11.42 -11.45
N TYR A 406 10.37 -10.99 -12.71
CA TYR A 406 10.36 -11.89 -13.86
C TYR A 406 11.62 -12.74 -13.92
N LEU A 407 12.80 -12.16 -13.73
CA LEU A 407 14.04 -12.92 -13.70
C LEU A 407 14.07 -13.94 -12.56
N GLY A 408 13.57 -13.58 -11.37
CA GLY A 408 13.41 -14.52 -10.26
C GLY A 408 12.49 -15.69 -10.62
N MET A 409 11.32 -15.40 -11.19
CA MET A 409 10.34 -16.41 -11.61
C MET A 409 10.87 -17.30 -12.73
N PHE A 410 11.60 -16.76 -13.71
CA PHE A 410 12.20 -17.55 -14.78
C PHE A 410 13.40 -18.37 -14.31
N SER A 411 14.21 -17.84 -13.38
CA SER A 411 15.32 -18.60 -12.79
C SER A 411 14.83 -19.80 -11.97
N ALA A 412 13.56 -19.83 -11.55
CA ALA A 412 12.98 -21.00 -10.94
C ALA A 412 13.00 -22.21 -11.91
N LEU A 413 12.83 -21.99 -13.22
CA LEU A 413 12.85 -23.08 -14.21
C LEU A 413 14.20 -23.82 -14.30
N SER A 414 15.29 -23.18 -13.89
CA SER A 414 16.62 -23.81 -13.87
C SER A 414 16.89 -24.66 -12.62
N VAL A 415 16.04 -24.60 -11.60
CA VAL A 415 16.20 -25.40 -10.38
C VAL A 415 15.44 -26.72 -10.54
N SER A 416 16.17 -27.84 -10.47
CA SER A 416 15.60 -29.18 -10.65
C SER A 416 14.94 -29.71 -9.37
N GLY A 417 13.88 -30.52 -9.53
CA GLY A 417 13.46 -31.46 -8.49
C GLY A 417 12.24 -31.12 -7.62
N ALA A 418 11.53 -30.00 -7.84
CA ALA A 418 10.35 -29.67 -7.03
C ALA A 418 9.19 -29.04 -7.82
N MET A 419 7.96 -29.53 -7.57
CA MET A 419 6.72 -29.02 -8.21
C MET A 419 6.45 -27.57 -7.82
N GLU A 420 6.81 -27.18 -6.60
CA GLU A 420 6.67 -25.82 -6.06
C GLU A 420 7.47 -24.80 -6.86
N ILE A 421 8.61 -25.22 -7.41
CA ILE A 421 9.47 -24.40 -8.26
C ILE A 421 8.87 -24.25 -9.67
N ALA A 422 8.22 -25.29 -10.19
CA ALA A 422 7.46 -25.18 -11.44
C ALA A 422 6.27 -24.21 -11.29
N LEU A 423 5.57 -24.24 -10.15
CA LEU A 423 4.50 -23.29 -9.82
C LEU A 423 5.03 -21.85 -9.70
N ALA A 424 6.25 -21.67 -9.19
CA ALA A 424 6.93 -20.37 -9.16
C ALA A 424 7.10 -19.77 -10.56
N ALA A 425 7.46 -20.57 -11.57
CA ALA A 425 7.57 -20.08 -12.94
C ALA A 425 6.22 -19.66 -13.56
N ILE A 426 5.14 -20.37 -13.24
CA ILE A 426 3.77 -20.02 -13.69
C ILE A 426 3.34 -18.64 -13.18
N SER A 427 3.86 -18.20 -12.03
CA SER A 427 3.56 -16.87 -11.49
C SER A 427 3.99 -15.71 -12.40
N ALA A 428 4.95 -15.93 -13.32
CA ALA A 428 5.29 -14.95 -14.36
C ALA A 428 4.13 -14.68 -15.32
N VAL A 429 3.34 -15.71 -15.67
CA VAL A 429 2.16 -15.55 -16.52
C VAL A 429 1.08 -14.73 -15.80
N VAL A 430 0.91 -14.98 -14.50
CA VAL A 430 -0.01 -14.19 -13.67
C VAL A 430 0.44 -12.74 -13.60
N LEU A 431 1.72 -12.47 -13.37
CA LEU A 431 2.26 -11.11 -13.35
C LEU A 431 2.06 -10.39 -14.69
N ALA A 432 2.26 -11.08 -15.82
CA ALA A 432 2.03 -10.52 -17.15
C ALA A 432 0.55 -10.16 -17.39
N MET A 433 -0.36 -11.03 -16.95
CA MET A 433 -1.80 -10.78 -17.00
C MET A 433 -2.20 -9.59 -16.12
N VAL A 434 -1.63 -9.49 -14.92
CA VAL A 434 -1.83 -8.35 -14.00
C VAL A 434 -1.37 -7.05 -14.66
N GLY A 435 -0.17 -7.03 -15.27
CA GLY A 435 0.33 -5.87 -16.00
C GLY A 435 -0.58 -5.43 -17.15
N ALA A 436 -1.11 -6.38 -17.93
CA ALA A 436 -2.06 -6.07 -19.00
C ALA A 436 -3.37 -5.44 -18.48
N LEU A 437 -3.91 -5.95 -17.37
CA LEU A 437 -5.09 -5.37 -16.72
C LEU A 437 -4.78 -4.01 -16.10
N ALA A 438 -3.58 -3.80 -15.54
CA ALA A 438 -3.14 -2.53 -15.00
C ALA A 438 -3.09 -1.45 -16.09
N VAL A 439 -2.47 -1.74 -17.23
CA VAL A 439 -2.49 -0.85 -18.41
C VAL A 439 -3.93 -0.49 -18.77
N MET A 440 -4.85 -1.46 -18.79
CA MET A 440 -6.24 -1.18 -19.12
C MET A 440 -6.95 -0.28 -18.09
N VAL A 441 -6.75 -0.50 -16.79
CA VAL A 441 -7.29 0.37 -15.72
C VAL A 441 -6.81 1.81 -15.90
N PHE A 442 -5.52 2.00 -16.14
CA PHE A 442 -4.93 3.32 -16.20
C PHE A 442 -5.19 4.03 -17.53
N VAL A 443 -5.26 3.31 -18.65
CA VAL A 443 -5.79 3.85 -19.91
C VAL A 443 -7.25 4.29 -19.74
N ARG A 444 -8.06 3.49 -19.05
CA ARG A 444 -9.46 3.84 -18.74
C ARG A 444 -9.54 5.13 -17.93
N LEU A 445 -8.79 5.21 -16.83
CA LEU A 445 -8.74 6.40 -15.98
C LEU A 445 -8.28 7.64 -16.73
N ILE A 446 -7.20 7.55 -17.51
CA ILE A 446 -6.69 8.69 -18.28
C ILE A 446 -7.74 9.15 -19.29
N SER A 447 -8.37 8.19 -19.99
CA SER A 447 -9.37 8.49 -21.01
C SER A 447 -10.62 9.13 -20.44
N THR A 448 -11.07 8.70 -19.26
CA THR A 448 -12.32 9.19 -18.66
C THR A 448 -12.12 10.49 -17.90
N VAL A 449 -11.00 10.68 -17.21
CA VAL A 449 -10.74 11.85 -16.36
C VAL A 449 -10.16 13.01 -17.17
N PHE A 450 -9.16 12.75 -18.00
CA PHE A 450 -8.35 13.80 -18.62
C PHE A 450 -8.71 14.08 -20.08
N LEU A 451 -9.12 13.06 -20.83
CA LEU A 451 -9.47 13.17 -22.26
C LEU A 451 -10.98 13.39 -22.45
N GLY A 452 -11.41 13.53 -23.71
CA GLY A 452 -12.81 13.77 -24.05
C GLY A 452 -13.29 15.19 -23.79
N ALA A 453 -14.61 15.35 -23.73
CA ALA A 453 -15.28 16.61 -23.38
C ALA A 453 -15.68 16.59 -21.90
N PRO A 454 -15.80 17.77 -21.26
CA PRO A 454 -16.39 17.86 -19.92
C PRO A 454 -17.78 17.23 -19.92
N ARG A 455 -18.01 16.26 -19.02
CA ARG A 455 -19.29 15.53 -18.94
C ARG A 455 -20.34 16.24 -18.10
N SER A 456 -19.89 16.97 -17.08
CA SER A 456 -20.77 17.71 -16.18
C SER A 456 -20.49 19.20 -16.26
N GLU A 457 -21.54 19.98 -16.52
CA GLU A 457 -21.51 21.45 -16.53
C GLU A 457 -21.61 22.04 -15.12
N THR A 458 -21.97 21.24 -14.13
CA THR A 458 -22.13 21.68 -12.73
C THR A 458 -20.83 21.66 -11.93
N LEU A 459 -19.74 21.12 -12.49
CA LEU A 459 -18.46 21.06 -11.80
C LEU A 459 -17.79 22.44 -11.77
N PRO A 460 -17.08 22.78 -10.67
CA PRO A 460 -16.29 23.99 -10.60
C PRO A 460 -15.27 24.10 -11.76
N PRO A 461 -14.87 25.32 -12.14
CA PRO A 461 -13.83 25.52 -13.15
C PRO A 461 -12.48 25.01 -12.62
N ALA A 462 -12.09 23.82 -13.07
CA ALA A 462 -10.83 23.21 -12.67
C ALA A 462 -9.60 24.02 -13.13
N HIS A 463 -8.58 24.07 -12.28
CA HIS A 463 -7.28 24.67 -12.57
C HIS A 463 -6.16 23.88 -11.88
N ASP A 464 -4.93 23.98 -12.38
CA ASP A 464 -3.79 23.36 -11.68
C ASP A 464 -3.63 23.94 -10.25
N PRO A 465 -3.28 23.11 -9.26
CA PRO A 465 -3.22 23.50 -7.86
C PRO A 465 -1.99 24.39 -7.56
N PRO A 466 -1.92 25.02 -6.37
CA PRO A 466 -0.75 25.81 -5.96
C PRO A 466 0.55 24.98 -5.88
N LEU A 467 1.69 25.66 -5.89
CA LEU A 467 3.03 25.03 -5.89
C LEU A 467 3.24 24.03 -4.74
N ALA A 468 2.70 24.29 -3.55
CA ALA A 468 2.80 23.38 -2.41
C ALA A 468 2.22 21.97 -2.71
N MET A 469 1.21 21.88 -3.58
CA MET A 469 0.62 20.63 -4.03
C MET A 469 1.31 20.04 -5.27
N LEU A 470 2.08 20.83 -6.02
CA LEU A 470 2.80 20.37 -7.22
C LEU A 470 4.21 19.87 -6.93
N ILE A 471 4.93 20.53 -6.02
CA ILE A 471 6.33 20.18 -5.67
C ILE A 471 6.45 18.70 -5.27
N PRO A 472 5.60 18.15 -4.37
CA PRO A 472 5.76 16.78 -3.93
C PRO A 472 5.53 15.75 -5.07
N PRO A 473 4.44 15.81 -5.86
CA PRO A 473 4.30 15.00 -7.07
C PRO A 473 5.47 15.11 -8.06
N TYR A 474 5.98 16.32 -8.34
CA TYR A 474 7.14 16.48 -9.24
C TYR A 474 8.38 15.78 -8.70
N SER A 475 8.68 15.94 -7.40
CA SER A 475 9.82 15.23 -6.79
C SER A 475 9.69 13.72 -6.91
N ILE A 476 8.49 13.17 -6.68
CA ILE A 476 8.25 11.72 -6.78
C ILE A 476 8.39 11.25 -8.23
N ALA A 477 7.84 11.99 -9.20
CA ALA A 477 7.94 11.66 -10.62
C ALA A 477 9.40 11.63 -11.10
N ILE A 478 10.23 12.58 -10.63
CA ILE A 478 11.67 12.61 -10.92
C ILE A 478 12.35 11.37 -10.34
N VAL A 479 12.03 10.99 -9.10
CA VAL A 479 12.60 9.79 -8.47
C VAL A 479 12.14 8.51 -9.18
N CYS A 480 10.87 8.41 -9.60
CA CYS A 480 10.38 7.28 -10.41
C CYS A 480 11.15 7.14 -11.74
N LEU A 481 11.44 8.25 -12.42
CA LEU A 481 12.23 8.23 -13.64
C LEU A 481 13.69 7.87 -13.36
N PHE A 482 14.28 8.45 -12.30
CA PHE A 482 15.65 8.17 -11.90
C PHE A 482 15.87 6.70 -11.58
N LEU A 483 15.00 6.09 -10.76
CA LEU A 483 15.10 4.68 -10.40
C LEU A 483 14.85 3.74 -11.59
N GLY A 484 14.07 4.16 -12.58
CA GLY A 484 13.87 3.41 -13.82
C GLY A 484 15.05 3.49 -14.79
N LEU A 485 15.69 4.67 -14.89
CA LEU A 485 16.84 4.89 -15.77
C LEU A 485 18.15 4.37 -15.18
N PHE A 486 18.34 4.50 -13.87
CA PHE A 486 19.61 4.18 -13.19
C PHE A 486 19.41 3.16 -12.06
N PRO A 487 18.76 2.01 -12.29
CA PRO A 487 18.53 1.02 -11.24
C PRO A 487 19.85 0.50 -10.65
N TRP A 488 20.90 0.39 -11.48
CA TRP A 488 22.23 -0.07 -11.05
C TRP A 488 22.85 0.75 -9.91
N LEU A 489 22.44 2.00 -9.70
CA LEU A 489 22.91 2.83 -8.56
C LEU A 489 22.30 2.39 -7.23
N VAL A 490 21.10 1.80 -7.25
CA VAL A 490 20.36 1.42 -6.04
C VAL A 490 20.31 -0.08 -5.80
N LEU A 491 20.59 -0.90 -6.82
CA LEU A 491 20.66 -2.35 -6.69
C LEU A 491 21.66 -2.82 -5.62
N PRO A 492 22.86 -2.23 -5.44
CA PRO A 492 23.77 -2.62 -4.37
C PRO A 492 23.16 -2.48 -2.97
N LEU A 493 22.37 -1.43 -2.76
CA LEU A 493 21.68 -1.17 -1.51
C LEU A 493 20.61 -2.25 -1.22
N LEU A 494 19.85 -2.65 -2.24
CA LEU A 494 18.88 -3.74 -2.11
C LEU A 494 19.57 -5.09 -1.91
N GLN A 495 20.70 -5.32 -2.58
CA GLN A 495 21.52 -6.51 -2.43
C GLN A 495 22.02 -6.65 -0.99
N ASP A 496 22.54 -5.56 -0.42
CA ASP A 496 23.00 -5.50 0.98
C ASP A 496 21.89 -5.82 2.00
N ALA A 497 20.66 -5.38 1.72
CA ALA A 497 19.50 -5.72 2.52
C ALA A 497 19.16 -7.22 2.42
N VAL A 498 19.24 -7.81 1.23
CA VAL A 498 19.03 -9.24 1.03
C VAL A 498 20.12 -10.08 1.71
N HIS A 499 21.39 -9.67 1.63
CA HIS A 499 22.49 -10.32 2.35
C HIS A 499 22.30 -10.31 3.86
N THR A 500 21.74 -9.22 4.39
CA THR A 500 21.40 -9.14 5.82
C THR A 500 20.28 -10.10 6.20
N TRP A 501 19.32 -10.33 5.28
CA TRP A 501 18.17 -11.21 5.52
C TRP A 501 18.48 -12.71 5.39
N ALA A 502 19.35 -13.09 4.45
CA ALA A 502 19.80 -14.49 4.25
C ALA A 502 21.31 -14.56 3.94
N PRO A 503 22.18 -14.38 4.95
CA PRO A 503 23.62 -14.27 4.74
C PRO A 503 24.26 -15.55 4.18
N ALA A 504 23.86 -16.73 4.66
CA ALA A 504 24.51 -17.99 4.32
C ALA A 504 24.42 -18.34 2.83
N GLN A 505 23.32 -18.02 2.16
CA GLN A 505 23.04 -18.42 0.78
C GLN A 505 23.41 -17.33 -0.25
N THR A 506 23.61 -16.09 0.17
CA THR A 506 23.65 -14.96 -0.78
C THR A 506 24.98 -14.22 -0.81
N GLN A 507 25.86 -14.33 0.19
CA GLN A 507 27.06 -13.50 0.32
C GLN A 507 28.00 -13.47 -0.91
N THR A 508 28.00 -14.51 -1.75
CA THR A 508 28.85 -14.62 -2.94
C THR A 508 28.18 -14.13 -4.22
N LEU A 509 26.88 -13.82 -4.19
CA LEU A 509 26.09 -13.43 -5.35
C LEU A 509 25.88 -11.92 -5.39
N SER A 510 25.83 -11.38 -6.61
CA SER A 510 25.43 -9.99 -6.83
C SER A 510 24.39 -9.86 -7.94
N PHE A 511 23.68 -8.73 -7.98
CA PHE A 511 22.80 -8.48 -9.13
C PHE A 511 23.58 -8.43 -10.44
N THR A 512 24.80 -7.92 -10.42
CA THR A 512 25.67 -7.81 -11.60
C THR A 512 26.14 -9.15 -12.13
N THR A 513 26.23 -10.19 -11.29
CA THR A 513 26.51 -11.56 -11.75
C THR A 513 25.30 -12.24 -12.36
N LEU A 514 24.08 -11.87 -11.92
CA LEU A 514 22.83 -12.48 -12.39
C LEU A 514 22.25 -11.77 -13.63
N MET A 515 22.52 -10.48 -13.80
CA MET A 515 22.12 -9.69 -14.97
C MET A 515 23.02 -8.47 -15.14
N ASN A 516 23.06 -7.89 -16.35
CA ASN A 516 23.75 -6.60 -16.58
C ASN A 516 22.79 -5.41 -16.36
N PRO A 517 22.74 -4.74 -15.19
CA PRO A 517 21.71 -3.74 -14.93
C PRO A 517 21.82 -2.48 -15.81
N LEU A 518 22.93 -2.27 -16.53
CA LEU A 518 23.09 -1.15 -17.47
C LEU A 518 22.19 -1.29 -18.71
N TRP A 519 21.73 -2.50 -19.07
CA TRP A 519 20.85 -2.67 -20.22
C TRP A 519 19.54 -1.87 -20.07
N LEU A 520 19.02 -1.76 -18.84
CA LEU A 520 17.84 -0.93 -18.52
C LEU A 520 18.10 0.54 -18.82
N THR A 521 19.28 1.06 -18.47
CA THR A 521 19.71 2.42 -18.79
C THR A 521 19.83 2.63 -20.30
N PHE A 522 20.44 1.68 -21.00
CA PHE A 522 20.63 1.74 -22.46
C PHE A 522 19.32 1.66 -23.23
N MET A 523 18.29 0.99 -22.72
CA MET A 523 16.95 1.03 -23.31
C MET A 523 16.16 2.28 -22.90
N GLY A 524 16.31 2.73 -21.66
CA GLY A 524 15.54 3.84 -21.11
C GLY A 524 15.93 5.21 -21.68
N LEU A 525 17.23 5.49 -21.80
CA LEU A 525 17.71 6.80 -22.28
C LEU A 525 17.24 7.13 -23.72
N PRO A 526 17.31 6.20 -24.70
CA PRO A 526 16.76 6.44 -26.04
C PRO A 526 15.25 6.68 -26.03
N LEU A 527 14.47 6.00 -25.18
CA LEU A 527 13.03 6.22 -25.07
C LEU A 527 12.72 7.63 -24.53
N VAL A 528 13.47 8.09 -23.52
CA VAL A 528 13.35 9.47 -23.02
C VAL A 528 13.73 10.47 -24.11
N LEU A 529 14.86 10.24 -24.79
CA LEU A 529 15.30 11.11 -25.88
C LEU A 529 14.25 11.18 -26.99
N PHE A 530 13.69 10.05 -27.40
CA PHE A 530 12.61 9.99 -28.39
C PHE A 530 11.38 10.78 -27.94
N ALA A 531 10.96 10.63 -26.68
CA ALA A 531 9.83 11.40 -26.13
C ALA A 531 10.10 12.91 -26.10
N VAL A 532 11.31 13.33 -25.70
CA VAL A 532 11.71 14.75 -25.67
C VAL A 532 11.79 15.32 -27.08
N VAL A 533 12.44 14.63 -28.02
CA VAL A 533 12.53 15.05 -29.42
C VAL A 533 11.13 15.14 -30.05
N GLY A 534 10.27 14.16 -29.81
CA GLY A 534 8.87 14.18 -30.26
C GLY A 534 8.09 15.38 -29.70
N ALA A 535 8.27 15.70 -28.41
CA ALA A 535 7.65 16.85 -27.77
C ALA A 535 8.17 18.19 -28.33
N LEU A 536 9.48 18.31 -28.54
CA LEU A 536 10.09 19.49 -29.15
C LEU A 536 9.65 19.67 -30.61
N TRP A 537 9.61 18.59 -31.39
CA TRP A 537 9.11 18.57 -32.76
C TRP A 537 7.64 19.00 -32.82
N TYR A 538 6.80 18.45 -31.95
CA TYR A 538 5.39 18.85 -31.84
C TYR A 538 5.23 20.32 -31.49
N ARG A 539 5.99 20.84 -30.49
CA ARG A 539 5.97 22.26 -30.12
C ARG A 539 6.44 23.15 -31.27
N HIS A 540 7.49 22.77 -31.98
CA HIS A 540 7.99 23.48 -33.16
C HIS A 540 6.96 23.52 -34.29
N ARG A 541 6.30 22.39 -34.59
CA ARG A 541 5.23 22.32 -35.60
C ARG A 541 4.02 23.16 -35.22
N LYS A 542 3.60 23.12 -33.94
CA LYS A 542 2.47 23.91 -33.43
C LYS A 542 2.73 25.42 -33.50
N ARG A 543 3.98 25.86 -33.27
CA ARG A 543 4.38 27.27 -33.46
C ARG A 543 4.35 27.71 -34.92
N ARG A 544 4.56 26.80 -35.88
CA ARG A 544 4.48 27.09 -37.32
C ARG A 544 3.05 27.01 -37.87
N SER A 545 2.17 26.24 -37.25
CA SER A 545 0.76 26.08 -37.68
C SER A 545 -0.17 27.20 -37.18
N VAL A 546 0.28 28.45 -37.21
CA VAL A 546 -0.58 29.62 -36.93
C VAL A 546 -1.53 29.79 -38.11
N GLY A 547 -2.81 29.45 -37.95
CA GLY A 547 -3.85 29.87 -38.90
C GLY A 547 -4.86 28.82 -39.37
N VAL A 548 -4.72 27.53 -39.03
CA VAL A 548 -5.77 26.55 -39.34
C VAL A 548 -6.62 26.33 -38.09
N PRO A 549 -7.86 26.86 -37.99
CA PRO A 549 -8.77 26.48 -36.91
C PRO A 549 -8.88 24.95 -36.95
N SER A 550 -8.67 24.30 -35.79
CA SER A 550 -8.80 22.85 -35.71
C SER A 550 -10.16 22.48 -36.28
N PRO A 551 -10.26 21.70 -37.38
CA PRO A 551 -11.53 21.11 -37.71
C PRO A 551 -12.00 20.34 -36.48
N ASN A 552 -13.30 20.41 -36.20
CA ASN A 552 -13.90 19.64 -35.11
C ASN A 552 -13.39 18.19 -35.23
N THR A 553 -13.08 17.56 -34.09
CA THR A 553 -12.75 16.12 -34.06
C THR A 553 -13.80 15.36 -34.85
N TRP A 554 -13.38 14.44 -35.72
CA TRP A 554 -14.31 13.62 -36.50
C TRP A 554 -15.35 12.99 -35.58
N ASP A 555 -16.59 13.37 -35.79
CA ASP A 555 -17.75 13.01 -34.97
C ASP A 555 -18.78 12.26 -35.82
N CYS A 556 -18.32 11.48 -36.80
CA CYS A 556 -19.21 10.74 -37.70
C CYS A 556 -20.22 11.64 -38.44
N GLY A 557 -19.92 12.93 -38.63
CA GLY A 557 -20.77 13.87 -39.34
C GLY A 557 -21.80 14.58 -38.46
N TYR A 558 -21.66 14.53 -37.12
CA TYR A 558 -22.45 15.40 -36.26
C TYR A 558 -22.01 16.88 -36.42
N GLY A 559 -22.93 17.82 -36.23
CA GLY A 559 -22.60 19.26 -36.31
C GLY A 559 -22.04 19.81 -35.00
N LYS A 560 -22.38 19.17 -33.87
CA LYS A 560 -21.99 19.56 -32.50
C LYS A 560 -21.92 18.30 -31.62
N PRO A 561 -20.73 17.72 -31.39
CA PRO A 561 -20.60 16.56 -30.54
C PRO A 561 -20.89 16.92 -29.08
N THR A 562 -21.63 16.07 -28.38
CA THR A 562 -21.94 16.25 -26.96
C THR A 562 -21.22 15.22 -26.10
N ALA A 563 -21.10 15.46 -24.80
CA ALA A 563 -20.53 14.49 -23.86
C ALA A 563 -21.24 13.12 -23.88
N ARG A 564 -22.53 13.08 -24.29
CA ARG A 564 -23.32 11.83 -24.42
C ARG A 564 -22.81 10.88 -25.51
N MET A 565 -22.06 11.39 -26.49
CA MET A 565 -21.53 10.60 -27.60
C MET A 565 -20.21 9.89 -27.25
N GLN A 566 -19.67 10.12 -26.06
CA GLN A 566 -18.38 9.56 -25.61
C GLN A 566 -18.58 8.33 -24.74
N TYR A 567 -17.62 7.40 -24.76
CA TYR A 567 -17.63 6.26 -23.85
C TYR A 567 -17.56 6.73 -22.38
N THR A 568 -18.37 6.10 -21.52
CA THR A 568 -18.32 6.23 -20.06
C THR A 568 -17.23 5.34 -19.47
N ALA A 569 -16.87 5.54 -18.21
CA ALA A 569 -15.88 4.67 -17.55
C ALA A 569 -16.40 3.24 -17.39
N ALA A 570 -17.70 3.08 -17.11
CA ALA A 570 -18.39 1.81 -17.10
C ALA A 570 -18.41 1.16 -18.48
N GLY A 571 -18.67 1.93 -19.55
CA GLY A 571 -18.67 1.43 -20.92
C GLY A 571 -17.30 0.91 -21.36
N LEU A 572 -16.23 1.66 -21.09
CA LEU A 572 -14.87 1.25 -21.46
C LEU A 572 -14.40 -0.02 -20.73
N GLY A 573 -14.83 -0.20 -19.47
CA GLY A 573 -14.48 -1.36 -18.64
C GLY A 573 -15.43 -2.57 -18.78
N GLN A 574 -16.58 -2.43 -19.42
CA GLN A 574 -17.69 -3.38 -19.34
C GLN A 574 -17.30 -4.82 -19.70
N ARG A 575 -16.52 -5.00 -20.78
CA ARG A 575 -16.10 -6.33 -21.24
C ARG A 575 -15.24 -7.04 -20.19
N MET A 576 -14.31 -6.32 -19.56
CA MET A 576 -13.47 -6.92 -18.51
C MET A 576 -14.25 -7.15 -17.23
N VAL A 577 -15.13 -6.23 -16.83
CA VAL A 577 -15.99 -6.45 -15.66
C VAL A 577 -16.87 -7.70 -15.86
N LYS A 578 -17.34 -7.94 -17.09
CA LYS A 578 -18.08 -9.17 -17.44
C LYS A 578 -17.19 -10.42 -17.37
N LEU A 579 -15.95 -10.35 -17.85
CA LEU A 579 -14.98 -11.46 -17.77
C LEU A 579 -14.75 -11.89 -16.31
N PHE A 580 -14.62 -10.92 -15.39
CA PHE A 580 -14.44 -11.18 -13.96
C PHE A 580 -15.75 -11.20 -13.16
N SER A 581 -16.89 -11.35 -13.82
CA SER A 581 -18.20 -11.31 -13.15
C SER A 581 -18.37 -12.39 -12.09
N PHE A 582 -17.64 -13.52 -12.18
CA PHE A 582 -17.66 -14.60 -11.20
C PHE A 582 -17.12 -14.21 -9.81
N ILE A 583 -16.30 -13.15 -9.72
CA ILE A 583 -15.72 -12.64 -8.46
C ILE A 583 -16.18 -11.22 -8.14
N LEU A 584 -16.39 -10.38 -9.16
CA LEU A 584 -16.81 -8.99 -8.99
C LEU A 584 -18.29 -8.86 -8.63
N TRP A 585 -19.12 -9.82 -9.06
CA TRP A 585 -20.58 -9.82 -8.86
C TRP A 585 -21.25 -8.45 -9.12
N PRO A 586 -21.08 -7.87 -10.33
CA PRO A 586 -21.59 -6.55 -10.65
C PRO A 586 -23.12 -6.48 -10.50
N SER A 587 -23.61 -5.41 -9.90
CA SER A 587 -25.04 -5.10 -9.84
C SER A 587 -25.38 -4.09 -10.93
N VAL A 588 -26.32 -4.47 -11.79
CA VAL A 588 -26.78 -3.65 -12.92
C VAL A 588 -28.24 -3.29 -12.66
N THR A 589 -28.54 -1.99 -12.69
CA THR A 589 -29.93 -1.53 -12.62
C THR A 589 -30.57 -1.71 -14.01
N PRO A 590 -31.59 -2.55 -14.17
CA PRO A 590 -32.19 -2.83 -15.48
C PRO A 590 -32.90 -1.58 -16.01
N VAL A 591 -32.60 -1.20 -17.24
CA VAL A 591 -33.31 -0.12 -17.94
C VAL A 591 -34.50 -0.72 -18.67
N ARG A 592 -35.71 -0.49 -18.17
CA ARG A 592 -36.94 -0.86 -18.89
C ARG A 592 -37.25 0.25 -19.90
N LEU A 593 -37.07 -0.04 -21.18
CA LEU A 593 -37.41 0.90 -22.25
C LEU A 593 -38.92 0.82 -22.51
N GLU A 594 -39.67 1.85 -22.12
CA GLU A 594 -41.13 1.92 -22.34
C GLU A 594 -41.49 2.30 -23.78
N LYS A 595 -40.61 3.03 -24.47
CA LYS A 595 -40.74 3.44 -25.86
C LYS A 595 -39.41 3.31 -26.61
N PRO A 596 -39.41 3.09 -27.94
CA PRO A 596 -38.22 3.28 -28.76
C PRO A 596 -37.67 4.70 -28.57
N PHE A 597 -36.36 4.84 -28.35
CA PHE A 597 -35.67 6.12 -28.13
C PHE A 597 -36.26 6.96 -26.97
N PRO A 598 -36.20 6.48 -25.72
CA PRO A 598 -36.67 7.27 -24.57
C PRO A 598 -35.81 8.53 -24.39
N GLU A 599 -36.47 9.65 -24.06
CA GLU A 599 -35.80 10.92 -23.78
C GLU A 599 -34.87 10.81 -22.56
N ASN A 600 -35.35 10.12 -21.51
CA ASN A 600 -34.63 9.90 -20.27
C ASN A 600 -34.51 8.38 -20.00
N ALA A 601 -33.29 7.86 -20.16
CA ALA A 601 -32.93 6.52 -19.72
C ALA A 601 -31.55 6.56 -19.07
N GLN A 602 -31.42 5.92 -17.91
CA GLN A 602 -30.17 5.88 -17.15
C GLN A 602 -29.77 4.42 -16.92
N PHE A 603 -28.54 4.09 -17.33
CA PHE A 603 -27.93 2.80 -17.05
C PHE A 603 -26.91 2.98 -15.93
N GLN A 604 -27.04 2.19 -14.86
CA GLN A 604 -26.10 2.20 -13.74
C GLN A 604 -25.56 0.79 -13.50
N SER A 605 -24.24 0.68 -13.47
CA SER A 605 -23.51 -0.55 -13.13
C SER A 605 -22.60 -0.24 -11.95
N THR A 606 -22.68 -1.05 -10.89
CA THR A 606 -21.86 -0.89 -9.68
C THR A 606 -21.21 -2.21 -9.33
N VAL A 607 -19.94 -2.15 -8.93
CA VAL A 607 -19.21 -3.30 -8.39
C VAL A 607 -19.06 -3.08 -6.89
N PRO A 608 -19.77 -3.86 -6.05
CA PRO A 608 -19.67 -3.73 -4.59
C PRO A 608 -18.30 -4.15 -4.06
N ASP A 609 -18.02 -3.91 -2.79
CA ASP A 609 -16.87 -4.49 -2.10
C ASP A 609 -17.19 -5.96 -1.79
N THR A 610 -17.22 -6.85 -2.80
CA THR A 610 -17.79 -8.20 -2.69
C THR A 610 -17.36 -8.98 -1.45
N VAL A 611 -16.07 -8.94 -1.11
CA VAL A 611 -15.55 -9.64 0.08
C VAL A 611 -16.07 -9.03 1.38
N LEU A 612 -16.14 -7.70 1.48
CA LEU A 612 -16.71 -7.04 2.65
C LEU A 612 -18.23 -7.22 2.71
N ASP A 613 -18.93 -6.79 1.65
CA ASP A 613 -20.37 -6.63 1.62
C ASP A 613 -21.13 -7.96 1.58
N ARG A 614 -20.55 -9.00 0.99
CA ARG A 614 -21.25 -10.27 0.76
C ARG A 614 -20.62 -11.48 1.44
N LEU A 615 -19.39 -11.39 1.95
CA LEU A 615 -18.77 -12.45 2.74
C LEU A 615 -18.62 -12.06 4.21
N VAL A 616 -17.91 -10.97 4.50
CA VAL A 616 -17.54 -10.60 5.87
C VAL A 616 -18.72 -10.03 6.66
N LEU A 617 -19.40 -9.00 6.16
CA LEU A 617 -20.53 -8.37 6.86
C LEU A 617 -21.67 -9.36 7.15
N PRO A 618 -22.10 -10.22 6.22
CA PRO A 618 -23.15 -11.20 6.51
C PRO A 618 -22.77 -12.20 7.61
N VAL A 619 -21.49 -12.56 7.74
CA VAL A 619 -21.00 -13.42 8.83
C VAL A 619 -21.14 -12.71 10.17
N PHE A 620 -20.72 -11.44 10.25
CA PHE A 620 -20.88 -10.63 11.46
C PHE A 620 -22.34 -10.36 11.80
N GLU A 621 -23.20 -10.11 10.82
CA GLU A 621 -24.64 -9.95 11.04
C GLU A 621 -25.29 -11.24 11.56
N LYS A 622 -24.90 -12.40 11.02
CA LYS A 622 -25.35 -13.70 11.56
C LYS A 622 -24.88 -13.90 12.99
N ALA A 623 -23.61 -13.62 13.29
CA ALA A 623 -23.08 -13.68 14.65
C ALA A 623 -23.86 -12.75 15.59
N ASN A 624 -24.14 -11.51 15.17
CA ASN A 624 -24.91 -10.53 15.94
C ASN A 624 -26.38 -10.93 16.15
N ARG A 625 -26.94 -11.83 15.34
CA ARG A 625 -28.26 -12.43 15.59
C ARG A 625 -28.21 -13.58 16.60
N ILE A 626 -27.06 -14.23 16.75
CA ILE A 626 -26.85 -15.37 17.67
C ILE A 626 -26.43 -14.87 19.06
N ILE A 627 -25.54 -13.88 19.14
CA ILE A 627 -25.01 -13.35 20.41
C ILE A 627 -26.12 -12.95 21.39
N PRO A 628 -27.23 -12.30 20.97
CA PRO A 628 -28.30 -11.97 21.89
C PRO A 628 -28.99 -13.18 22.53
N ARG A 629 -28.88 -14.38 21.95
CA ARG A 629 -29.38 -15.61 22.58
C ARG A 629 -28.52 -16.02 23.78
N VAL A 630 -27.28 -15.56 23.87
CA VAL A 630 -26.40 -15.75 25.03
C VAL A 630 -26.88 -14.91 26.22
N TYR A 631 -27.70 -13.85 26.01
CA TYR A 631 -28.35 -13.12 27.12
C TYR A 631 -29.30 -14.00 27.94
N ILE A 632 -29.69 -15.18 27.46
CA ILE A 632 -30.40 -16.19 28.26
C ILE A 632 -29.57 -16.61 29.49
N LEU A 633 -28.23 -16.51 29.43
CA LEU A 633 -27.37 -16.75 30.59
C LEU A 633 -27.36 -15.58 31.57
N GLN A 634 -27.95 -14.42 31.25
CA GLN A 634 -27.96 -13.22 32.08
C GLN A 634 -29.41 -12.78 32.41
N GLN A 635 -30.21 -13.69 32.94
CA GLN A 635 -31.62 -13.43 33.27
C GLN A 635 -31.84 -12.64 34.58
N GLY A 636 -30.79 -12.27 35.30
CA GLY A 636 -30.89 -11.56 36.58
C GLY A 636 -31.37 -12.44 37.75
N GLN A 637 -31.44 -13.76 37.56
CA GLN A 637 -31.86 -14.70 38.59
C GLN A 637 -30.66 -15.35 39.27
N THR A 638 -30.43 -15.02 40.54
CA THR A 638 -29.25 -15.42 41.31
C THR A 638 -29.07 -16.94 41.39
N TYR A 639 -30.15 -17.72 41.46
CA TYR A 639 -30.06 -19.18 41.56
C TYR A 639 -29.50 -19.84 40.28
N LEU A 640 -29.75 -19.27 39.10
CA LEU A 640 -29.15 -19.76 37.85
C LEU A 640 -27.64 -19.51 37.83
N TYR A 641 -27.18 -18.38 38.36
CA TYR A 641 -25.75 -18.09 38.47
C TYR A 641 -25.04 -19.07 39.42
N VAL A 642 -25.67 -19.38 40.56
CA VAL A 642 -25.15 -20.39 41.49
C VAL A 642 -25.07 -21.76 40.81
N LEU A 643 -26.11 -22.15 40.06
CA LEU A 643 -26.11 -23.39 39.29
C LEU A 643 -24.98 -23.42 38.25
N TYR A 644 -24.74 -22.32 37.53
CA TYR A 644 -23.63 -22.23 36.57
C TYR A 644 -22.28 -22.39 37.26
N VAL A 645 -22.07 -21.77 38.42
CA VAL A 645 -20.85 -21.95 39.21
C VAL A 645 -20.68 -23.42 39.60
N VAL A 646 -21.70 -24.07 40.13
CA VAL A 646 -21.63 -25.49 40.51
C VAL A 646 -21.29 -26.38 39.31
N ILE A 647 -21.94 -26.17 38.15
CA ILE A 647 -21.68 -26.94 36.93
C ILE A 647 -20.25 -26.72 36.45
N ILE A 648 -19.78 -25.47 36.39
CA ILE A 648 -18.42 -25.15 35.94
C ILE A 648 -17.39 -25.72 36.90
N THR A 649 -17.60 -25.60 38.21
CA THR A 649 -16.71 -26.17 39.22
C THR A 649 -16.66 -27.69 39.13
N ALA A 650 -17.82 -28.37 39.00
CA ALA A 650 -17.86 -29.82 38.80
C ALA A 650 -17.13 -30.25 37.52
N PHE A 651 -17.33 -29.53 36.42
CA PHE A 651 -16.63 -29.78 35.15
C PHE A 651 -15.11 -29.60 35.28
N LEU A 652 -14.66 -28.53 35.94
CA LEU A 652 -13.23 -28.30 36.20
C LEU A 652 -12.63 -29.39 37.09
N PHE A 653 -13.36 -29.86 38.11
CA PHE A 653 -12.92 -30.98 38.95
C PHE A 653 -12.80 -32.28 38.16
N ILE A 654 -13.70 -32.55 37.21
CA ILE A 654 -13.60 -33.72 36.34
C ILE A 654 -12.37 -33.62 35.43
N ILE A 655 -12.12 -32.46 34.82
CA ILE A 655 -10.95 -32.28 33.94
C ILE A 655 -9.63 -32.35 34.73
N MET A 656 -9.56 -31.68 35.87
CA MET A 656 -8.36 -31.67 36.71
C MET A 656 -8.14 -33.02 37.41
N GLY A 657 -9.22 -33.71 37.79
CA GLY A 657 -9.15 -35.06 38.39
C GLY A 657 -8.81 -36.18 37.40
N VAL A 658 -8.94 -35.94 36.09
CA VAL A 658 -8.50 -36.87 35.02
C VAL A 658 -7.05 -36.60 34.59
N THR A 659 -6.45 -35.50 35.04
CA THR A 659 -5.06 -35.11 34.74
C THR A 659 -4.09 -35.23 35.92
N ALA A 660 -4.56 -35.73 37.07
CA ALA A 660 -3.77 -36.19 38.20
C ALA A 660 -3.77 -37.72 38.24
#